data_AF-A0A0C2VQH7-F1
#
_entry.id   AF-A0A0C2VQH7-F1
#
_cell.length_a   1.000
_cell.length_b   1.000
_cell.length_c   1.000
_cell.angle_alpha   90.00
_cell.angle_beta   90.00
_cell.angle_gamma   90.00
#
_symmetry.space_group_name_H-M   'P 1'
#
loop_
_entity.id
_entity.type
_entity.pdbx_description
1 polymer ?
#
loop_
_entity_poly.entity_id
_entity_poly.type
_entity_poly.pdbx_seq_one_letter_code
_entity_poly.pdbx_strand_id
1 'polypeptide(L)'
;MQRKTVSVFLSVLLVFSLFFSQVGSMEVKAEVMVPSEEETLSLGEPMEATFEEGEMVHWYKIDPAEMDIEEFTHYRVKLQSEQELNITVYSSIENAMDNLAFDRYMNYSYMDEPAIIDFPLAWVGPYYIKVESYGGEYYEDEKGEIIEITGAPYSIGYDGITLAPSDEMLGEECPAELSIKQREEGKGILADLRTIREDVLSKTTKGKDLSAVYYKAAPFISTKMVLSKTTREDVFNYLVKLKPLFKDTAENGSSSTYKITKEDQEAINGLYSIALDSVPEFLKGDIQKAGTSVGVSDLTNQTVTSILSKGGYSTEKADDNRLIVKLKDGKNISSIQSKSKSFGVQSIEPLAADESVFPNMFVLEVEAGSSYQASAKSMKTAAASLNKLSEVEFVEPVQQYQALTADAQFSYQWSLENDGAVQGEAGADIKYLELRDLLEGRELTNTLIAVLDTGVDHTLADLSDSVQTESGYNFVGRNTDAMDDYGHGTHVAGIIAAATDNHYSMAGINPYADIMSVKVLDSSGGGDTEQIAYGIKYAVDQGAQVLNLSLGGPYSRVIEYALKYANDRDVTIVAASGNEGYEEVSYPGSSKYAIAVGSTNRMDIVADYSNYGEGLDLVAPGSEVPSLMPDGNVVYQSGTSMAAPHVAAVAGLLLSHDPTLLPSDIENILTQTAQDVAFEENDNPYVPYDPEDPYFTTQSRAGYDLISGWGRLDAYSAINYSDDYDGTDELFERLNGKDRYETSVKVSVEGWKSSEHVVIAAGGNYPDALSATPLAYKHQAPLLLTKANSLPASVKDEIVRLNAKSATIVGGDYVVSPNVEKELKSLGVKSIKRIGGKDRYETSVNVAKDLGLTELAVVVNGNSYADALSIAPVAAWIGMPILLTKSNTIPPALQEYKKTIENQAFIIGGESMVSSKIAKTFPNQKRLSGASRYETNSEIIDYFHNLNSVNMSTVFFATGQNFPDALSGSALAAMNGNPLILTNPTNPRQTTIDTVSGYAHETDKYYIIGGESILPTSTIEALFE
;
A
#
# COMPACT_ATOMS: atom_id res chain seq x y z
N MET A 1 5.37 72.06 17.72
CA MET A 1 5.32 72.60 19.10
C MET A 1 4.18 71.88 19.81
N GLN A 2 4.48 71.07 20.85
CA GLN A 2 3.60 70.40 21.84
C GLN A 2 2.45 69.53 21.27
N ARG A 3 2.43 68.18 21.34
CA ARG A 3 2.76 67.18 22.39
C ARG A 3 1.86 67.26 23.64
N LYS A 4 1.22 66.12 23.94
CA LYS A 4 0.46 65.72 25.15
C LYS A 4 -0.99 66.27 25.14
N THR A 5 -2.05 65.47 25.28
CA THR A 5 -2.28 64.44 26.30
C THR A 5 -3.47 63.54 25.89
N VAL A 6 -3.23 62.33 25.37
CA VAL A 6 -4.13 61.14 25.51
C VAL A 6 -3.29 59.85 25.32
N SER A 7 -2.08 59.80 25.90
CA SER A 7 -1.15 58.67 25.74
C SER A 7 -0.83 57.93 27.05
N VAL A 8 -1.73 57.96 28.05
CA VAL A 8 -1.46 57.32 29.35
C VAL A 8 -2.61 56.44 29.86
N PHE A 9 -3.77 56.36 29.19
CA PHE A 9 -4.86 55.48 29.65
C PHE A 9 -5.08 54.25 28.73
N LEU A 10 -4.92 54.39 27.41
CA LEU A 10 -5.00 53.23 26.50
C LEU A 10 -3.70 52.42 26.42
N SER A 11 -2.55 53.02 26.73
CA SER A 11 -1.26 52.30 26.80
C SER A 11 -1.07 51.56 28.13
N VAL A 12 -1.99 51.72 29.10
CA VAL A 12 -2.00 50.95 30.34
C VAL A 12 -3.04 49.83 30.27
N LEU A 13 -4.12 49.96 29.48
CA LEU A 13 -5.09 48.87 29.26
C LEU A 13 -4.65 47.85 28.20
N LEU A 14 -3.97 48.28 27.13
CA LEU A 14 -3.40 47.34 26.13
C LEU A 14 -2.08 46.70 26.57
N VAL A 15 -1.35 47.30 27.52
CA VAL A 15 -0.21 46.66 28.17
C VAL A 15 -0.68 45.76 29.33
N PHE A 16 -1.93 45.88 29.80
CA PHE A 16 -2.54 44.92 30.73
C PHE A 16 -3.15 43.72 30.01
N SER A 17 -3.63 43.84 28.77
CA SER A 17 -4.17 42.70 28.00
C SER A 17 -3.12 41.93 27.20
N LEU A 18 -1.99 42.55 26.81
CA LEU A 18 -0.93 41.88 26.05
C LEU A 18 0.23 41.32 26.89
N PHE A 19 0.24 41.53 28.21
CA PHE A 19 1.23 40.92 29.11
C PHE A 19 0.69 39.72 29.92
N PHE A 20 -0.61 39.37 29.78
CA PHE A 20 -1.18 38.17 30.41
C PHE A 20 -1.46 37.00 29.45
N SER A 21 -1.19 37.13 28.15
CA SER A 21 -1.22 36.00 27.19
C SER A 21 0.14 35.35 26.95
N GLN A 22 1.23 35.84 27.58
CA GLN A 22 2.58 35.28 27.48
C GLN A 22 3.31 35.11 28.82
N VAL A 23 2.60 35.22 29.93
CA VAL A 23 3.04 34.67 31.21
C VAL A 23 2.34 33.33 31.30
N GLY A 24 3.06 32.22 31.10
CA GLY A 24 2.61 30.92 31.58
C GLY A 24 2.10 31.14 33.00
N SER A 25 0.86 30.75 33.24
CA SER A 25 0.15 30.89 34.52
C SER A 25 1.15 30.96 35.67
N MET A 26 1.40 32.17 36.20
CA MET A 26 1.79 32.20 37.60
C MET A 26 0.64 31.50 38.29
N GLU A 27 0.92 30.36 38.93
CA GLU A 27 0.03 29.66 39.84
C GLU A 27 -0.67 30.69 40.74
N VAL A 28 -1.82 31.18 40.29
CA VAL A 28 -2.91 31.47 41.18
C VAL A 28 -3.64 30.14 41.19
N LYS A 29 -3.22 29.26 42.11
CA LYS A 29 -4.09 28.19 42.61
C LYS A 29 -5.32 28.84 43.24
N ALA A 30 -6.22 29.36 42.43
CA ALA A 30 -7.62 29.19 42.74
C ALA A 30 -7.89 27.76 42.29
N GLU A 31 -8.09 26.85 43.25
CA GLU A 31 -8.60 25.52 42.96
C GLU A 31 -9.87 25.71 42.13
N VAL A 32 -9.80 25.44 40.81
CA VAL A 32 -11.00 25.16 40.01
C VAL A 32 -11.45 23.80 40.51
N MET A 33 -12.22 23.81 41.60
CA MET A 33 -12.74 22.60 42.19
C MET A 33 -13.99 22.24 41.40
N VAL A 34 -13.86 21.27 40.49
CA VAL A 34 -15.01 20.53 39.95
C VAL A 34 -15.81 20.03 41.16
N PRO A 35 -17.07 20.45 41.36
CA PRO A 35 -17.83 20.15 42.57
C PRO A 35 -18.00 18.65 42.78
N SER A 36 -17.93 18.16 44.02
CA SER A 36 -18.13 16.72 44.32
C SER A 36 -19.54 16.19 44.03
N GLU A 37 -20.49 17.05 43.63
CA GLU A 37 -21.89 16.74 43.34
C GLU A 37 -22.30 17.39 41.99
N GLU A 38 -21.73 16.94 40.87
CA GLU A 38 -22.26 17.28 39.53
C GLU A 38 -23.55 16.51 39.21
N GLU A 39 -24.46 17.19 38.49
CA GLU A 39 -25.69 16.59 37.98
C GLU A 39 -25.40 15.74 36.73
N THR A 40 -25.92 14.51 36.72
CA THR A 40 -25.81 13.60 35.56
C THR A 40 -26.90 13.91 34.54
N LEU A 41 -26.52 14.20 33.29
CA LEU A 41 -27.47 14.29 32.19
C LEU A 41 -27.87 12.89 31.70
N SER A 42 -29.08 12.76 31.17
CA SER A 42 -29.58 11.51 30.57
C SER A 42 -29.90 11.71 29.09
N LEU A 43 -29.62 10.68 28.28
CA LEU A 43 -29.79 10.71 26.83
C LEU A 43 -31.22 11.09 26.43
N GLY A 44 -31.37 12.13 25.60
CA GLY A 44 -32.67 12.60 25.10
C GLY A 44 -33.56 13.30 26.13
N GLU A 45 -33.08 13.52 27.35
CA GLU A 45 -33.82 14.17 28.44
C GLU A 45 -33.16 15.51 28.82
N PRO A 46 -33.55 16.63 28.17
CA PRO A 46 -33.00 17.94 28.50
C PRO A 46 -33.43 18.40 29.90
N MET A 47 -32.53 19.10 30.58
CA MET A 47 -32.67 19.63 31.92
C MET A 47 -32.73 21.15 31.89
N GLU A 48 -33.62 21.72 32.69
CA GLU A 48 -33.74 23.16 32.88
C GLU A 48 -32.97 23.60 34.13
N ALA A 49 -32.15 24.63 34.01
CA ALA A 49 -31.40 25.21 35.11
C ALA A 49 -31.43 26.75 35.04
N THR A 50 -31.03 27.41 36.13
CA THR A 50 -30.94 28.87 36.21
C THR A 50 -29.84 29.24 37.19
N PHE A 51 -28.93 30.14 36.80
CA PHE A 51 -27.88 30.63 37.70
C PHE A 51 -28.47 31.41 38.88
N GLU A 52 -28.12 31.04 40.12
CA GLU A 52 -28.45 31.82 41.31
C GLU A 52 -27.54 33.06 41.48
N GLU A 53 -27.90 33.96 42.40
CA GLU A 53 -27.15 35.20 42.63
C GLU A 53 -25.73 34.90 43.16
N GLY A 54 -24.70 35.26 42.37
CA GLY A 54 -23.28 35.02 42.69
C GLY A 54 -22.73 33.69 42.17
N GLU A 55 -23.56 32.88 41.53
CA GLU A 55 -23.18 31.65 40.84
C GLU A 55 -22.72 31.96 39.40
N MET A 56 -21.57 31.40 39.01
CA MET A 56 -20.94 31.69 37.72
C MET A 56 -20.73 30.45 36.86
N VAL A 57 -20.77 29.26 37.46
CA VAL A 57 -20.46 27.99 36.79
C VAL A 57 -21.40 26.90 37.28
N HIS A 58 -22.01 26.16 36.36
CA HIS A 58 -22.64 24.87 36.63
C HIS A 58 -21.84 23.75 35.98
N TRP A 59 -21.76 22.61 36.66
CA TRP A 59 -21.08 21.42 36.18
C TRP A 59 -22.07 20.27 36.00
N TYR A 60 -21.93 19.59 34.87
CA TYR A 60 -22.69 18.39 34.53
C TYR A 60 -21.74 17.28 34.14
N LYS A 61 -22.24 16.05 34.18
CA LYS A 61 -21.53 14.90 33.63
C LYS A 61 -22.41 14.03 32.74
N ILE A 62 -21.77 13.40 31.77
CA ILE A 62 -22.35 12.35 30.93
C ILE A 62 -21.53 11.07 31.19
N ASP A 63 -22.21 9.98 31.51
CA ASP A 63 -21.59 8.66 31.66
C ASP A 63 -22.01 7.81 30.46
N PRO A 64 -21.11 7.58 29.48
CA PRO A 64 -21.45 6.84 28.28
C PRO A 64 -21.88 5.40 28.59
N ALA A 65 -23.07 5.02 28.16
CA ALA A 65 -23.53 3.64 28.28
C ALA A 65 -22.90 2.76 27.20
N GLU A 66 -22.65 1.47 27.49
CA GLU A 66 -22.13 0.50 26.50
C GLU A 66 -22.97 0.49 25.20
N MET A 67 -24.30 0.49 25.33
CA MET A 67 -25.21 0.53 24.17
C MET A 67 -25.08 1.83 23.34
N ASP A 68 -24.72 2.94 23.98
CA ASP A 68 -24.58 4.22 23.28
C ASP A 68 -23.30 4.23 22.43
N ILE A 69 -22.24 3.56 22.92
CA ILE A 69 -20.98 3.37 22.19
C ILE A 69 -21.20 2.44 20.99
N GLU A 70 -22.03 1.41 21.13
CA GLU A 70 -22.42 0.52 20.02
C GLU A 70 -23.24 1.22 18.93
N GLU A 71 -24.11 2.17 19.30
CA GLU A 71 -25.09 2.78 18.38
C GLU A 71 -24.62 4.11 17.77
N PHE A 72 -23.84 4.89 18.52
CA PHE A 72 -23.50 6.27 18.16
C PHE A 72 -21.98 6.47 18.07
N THR A 73 -21.55 7.42 17.23
CA THR A 73 -20.16 7.86 17.22
C THR A 73 -19.95 9.12 18.07
N HIS A 74 -21.00 9.89 18.32
CA HIS A 74 -20.95 11.15 19.04
C HIS A 74 -22.18 11.36 19.93
N TYR A 75 -22.00 12.17 20.97
CA TYR A 75 -23.07 12.87 21.64
C TYR A 75 -23.18 14.30 21.14
N ARG A 76 -24.36 14.67 20.65
CA ARG A 76 -24.71 16.06 20.32
C ARG A 76 -25.20 16.76 21.57
N VAL A 77 -24.32 17.49 22.23
CA VAL A 77 -24.64 18.32 23.39
C VAL A 77 -25.25 19.64 22.92
N LYS A 78 -26.39 20.02 23.49
CA LYS A 78 -27.12 21.23 23.16
C LYS A 78 -27.36 22.08 24.41
N LEU A 79 -26.97 23.34 24.35
CA LEU A 79 -27.30 24.37 25.34
C LEU A 79 -28.15 25.45 24.67
N GLN A 80 -29.29 25.80 25.27
CA GLN A 80 -30.13 26.90 24.83
C GLN A 80 -30.34 27.89 25.98
N SER A 81 -30.02 29.15 25.74
CA SER A 81 -30.22 30.25 26.69
C SER A 81 -30.68 31.51 25.97
N GLU A 82 -31.45 32.35 26.66
CA GLU A 82 -31.80 33.71 26.21
C GLU A 82 -30.67 34.72 26.50
N GLN A 83 -29.67 34.33 27.29
CA GLN A 83 -28.50 35.12 27.67
C GLN A 83 -27.23 34.43 27.20
N GLU A 84 -26.17 35.21 27.00
CA GLU A 84 -24.86 34.67 26.61
C GLU A 84 -24.32 33.73 27.70
N LEU A 85 -24.25 32.44 27.38
CA LEU A 85 -23.67 31.40 28.22
C LEU A 85 -22.63 30.63 27.41
N ASN A 86 -21.48 30.36 28.01
CA ASN A 86 -20.46 29.51 27.40
C ASN A 86 -20.68 28.06 27.83
N ILE A 87 -20.43 27.13 26.92
CA ILE A 87 -20.40 25.70 27.18
C ILE A 87 -19.05 25.13 26.78
N THR A 88 -18.51 24.25 27.60
CA THR A 88 -17.31 23.47 27.29
C THR A 88 -17.51 22.02 27.68
N VAL A 89 -17.15 21.09 26.79
CA VAL A 89 -17.19 19.64 27.05
C VAL A 89 -15.76 19.12 27.17
N TYR A 90 -15.47 18.38 28.26
CA TYR A 90 -14.18 17.82 28.60
C TYR A 90 -14.24 16.30 28.58
N SER A 91 -13.19 15.66 28.04
CA SER A 91 -13.09 14.21 27.93
C SER A 91 -12.86 13.51 29.27
N SER A 92 -12.30 14.20 30.28
CA SER A 92 -12.05 13.64 31.60
C SER A 92 -12.13 14.69 32.72
N ILE A 93 -12.10 14.24 33.98
CA ILE A 93 -12.10 15.13 35.14
C ILE A 93 -10.79 15.91 35.25
N GLU A 94 -9.67 15.31 34.88
CA GLU A 94 -8.35 15.98 34.86
C GLU A 94 -8.37 17.15 33.87
N ASN A 95 -8.87 16.90 32.66
CA ASN A 95 -9.04 17.94 31.63
C ASN A 95 -10.01 19.04 32.09
N ALA A 96 -11.09 18.68 32.80
CA ALA A 96 -12.00 19.65 33.39
C ALA A 96 -11.34 20.51 34.49
N MET A 97 -10.54 19.89 35.38
CA MET A 97 -9.82 20.57 36.46
C MET A 97 -8.73 21.51 35.93
N ASP A 98 -8.04 21.10 34.86
CA ASP A 98 -7.00 21.90 34.20
C ASP A 98 -7.56 22.87 33.15
N ASN A 99 -8.88 22.82 32.90
CA ASN A 99 -9.59 23.60 31.90
C ASN A 99 -9.01 23.44 30.48
N LEU A 100 -8.69 22.19 30.12
CA LEU A 100 -8.14 21.78 28.83
C LEU A 100 -9.21 21.08 27.99
N ALA A 101 -9.70 21.77 26.96
CA ALA A 101 -10.56 21.18 25.93
C ALA A 101 -10.12 21.70 24.55
N PHE A 102 -10.43 20.95 23.50
CA PHE A 102 -10.24 21.42 22.13
C PHE A 102 -11.21 22.56 21.81
N ASP A 103 -10.80 23.51 20.97
CA ASP A 103 -11.61 24.68 20.60
C ASP A 103 -12.99 24.30 20.06
N ARG A 104 -13.10 23.18 19.33
CA ARG A 104 -14.38 22.67 18.80
C ARG A 104 -15.35 22.17 19.87
N TYR A 105 -14.86 21.91 21.08
CA TYR A 105 -15.65 21.52 22.25
C TYR A 105 -15.93 22.70 23.18
N MET A 106 -15.65 23.92 22.71
CA MET A 106 -16.06 25.18 23.33
C MET A 106 -17.05 25.90 22.41
N ASN A 107 -18.19 26.30 22.94
CA ASN A 107 -19.20 27.04 22.19
C ASN A 107 -19.97 27.98 23.13
N TYR A 108 -20.90 28.78 22.60
CA TYR A 108 -21.71 29.68 23.40
C TYR A 108 -23.14 29.77 22.83
N SER A 109 -24.12 29.95 23.73
CA SER A 109 -25.53 30.13 23.39
C SER A 109 -25.98 31.53 23.73
N TYR A 110 -26.88 32.10 22.94
CA TYR A 110 -27.54 33.38 23.20
C TYR A 110 -28.92 33.39 22.51
N MET A 111 -29.70 34.48 22.69
CA MET A 111 -31.04 34.66 22.10
C MET A 111 -31.23 33.98 20.74
N ASP A 112 -32.14 33.02 20.68
CA ASP A 112 -32.53 32.23 19.50
C ASP A 112 -31.41 31.37 18.83
N GLU A 113 -30.18 31.35 19.35
CA GLU A 113 -29.07 30.51 18.87
C GLU A 113 -28.59 29.52 19.95
N PRO A 114 -28.93 28.21 19.84
CA PRO A 114 -28.38 27.19 20.73
C PRO A 114 -26.90 26.94 20.42
N ALA A 115 -26.11 26.70 21.47
CA ALA A 115 -24.80 26.09 21.31
C ALA A 115 -24.99 24.61 21.01
N ILE A 116 -24.32 24.11 19.97
CA ILE A 116 -24.32 22.69 19.58
C ILE A 116 -22.86 22.23 19.52
N ILE A 117 -22.56 21.14 20.21
CA ILE A 117 -21.25 20.49 20.22
C ILE A 117 -21.47 19.01 19.91
N ASP A 118 -20.86 18.52 18.83
CA ASP A 118 -20.81 17.09 18.53
C ASP A 118 -19.53 16.53 19.17
N PHE A 119 -19.66 15.87 20.31
CA PHE A 119 -18.56 15.35 21.11
C PHE A 119 -18.38 13.85 20.85
N PRO A 120 -17.19 13.38 20.41
CA PRO A 120 -17.00 11.99 20.00
C PRO A 120 -17.00 11.05 21.19
N LEU A 121 -17.53 9.85 20.96
CA LEU A 121 -17.44 8.72 21.88
C LEU A 121 -16.09 8.04 21.68
N ALA A 122 -15.03 8.68 22.19
CA ALA A 122 -13.64 8.25 21.95
C ALA A 122 -12.82 8.07 23.24
N TRP A 123 -13.39 8.34 24.42
CA TRP A 123 -12.73 8.15 25.72
C TRP A 123 -13.58 7.27 26.62
N VAL A 124 -12.93 6.58 27.56
CA VAL A 124 -13.65 5.95 28.66
C VAL A 124 -14.15 7.07 29.58
N GLY A 125 -15.47 7.22 29.66
CA GLY A 125 -16.10 8.29 30.45
C GLY A 125 -15.85 8.17 31.96
N PRO A 126 -16.41 9.10 32.75
CA PRO A 126 -17.41 10.09 32.37
C PRO A 126 -16.82 11.34 31.69
N TYR A 127 -17.64 11.98 30.84
CA TYR A 127 -17.37 13.29 30.25
C TYR A 127 -17.96 14.40 31.12
N TYR A 128 -17.30 15.55 31.17
CA TYR A 128 -17.71 16.67 32.02
C TYR A 128 -18.09 17.88 31.18
N ILE A 129 -19.14 18.58 31.57
CA ILE A 129 -19.62 19.77 30.87
C ILE A 129 -19.66 20.93 31.83
N LYS A 130 -19.01 22.03 31.44
CA LYS A 130 -19.02 23.29 32.18
C LYS A 130 -19.90 24.29 31.44
N VAL A 131 -20.89 24.84 32.13
CA VAL A 131 -21.68 25.99 31.64
C VAL A 131 -21.29 27.22 32.46
N GLU A 132 -20.84 28.28 31.79
CA GLU A 132 -20.39 29.51 32.44
C GLU A 132 -21.27 30.70 32.06
N SER A 133 -21.65 31.48 33.07
CA SER A 133 -22.27 32.79 32.89
C SER A 133 -21.30 33.87 33.32
N TYR A 134 -21.04 34.87 32.47
CA TYR A 134 -20.13 35.98 32.77
C TYR A 134 -20.84 37.23 33.33
N GLY A 135 -22.17 37.15 33.56
CA GLY A 135 -22.98 38.26 34.06
C GLY A 135 -23.25 39.33 32.99
N GLY A 136 -24.51 39.78 32.91
CA GLY A 136 -24.94 40.76 31.91
C GLY A 136 -24.37 42.16 32.15
N GLU A 137 -23.98 42.84 31.07
CA GLU A 137 -23.85 44.30 31.05
C GLU A 137 -25.18 44.92 31.47
N TYR A 138 -25.12 45.97 32.30
CA TYR A 138 -26.28 46.76 32.69
C TYR A 138 -27.01 47.28 31.44
N TYR A 139 -28.29 46.92 31.27
CA TYR A 139 -29.14 47.56 30.25
C TYR A 139 -29.87 48.77 30.88
N GLU A 140 -29.67 49.95 30.31
CA GLU A 140 -30.55 51.11 30.52
C GLU A 140 -31.78 50.96 29.61
N ASP A 141 -32.98 50.96 30.21
CA ASP A 141 -34.21 51.00 29.43
C ASP A 141 -34.39 52.37 28.71
N GLU A 142 -35.43 52.52 27.86
CA GLU A 142 -35.72 53.78 27.15
C GLU A 142 -35.99 54.98 28.09
N LYS A 143 -36.03 54.78 29.41
CA LYS A 143 -36.20 55.81 30.45
C LYS A 143 -34.97 56.01 31.33
N GLY A 144 -33.89 55.25 31.12
CA GLY A 144 -32.66 55.33 31.92
C GLY A 144 -32.72 54.57 33.26
N GLU A 145 -33.60 53.58 33.41
CA GLU A 145 -33.56 52.65 34.54
C GLU A 145 -32.62 51.49 34.25
N ILE A 146 -31.70 51.22 35.19
CA ILE A 146 -30.80 50.06 35.16
C ILE A 146 -31.63 48.81 35.50
N ILE A 147 -31.74 47.88 34.54
CA ILE A 147 -32.38 46.59 34.77
C ILE A 147 -31.30 45.59 35.17
N GLU A 148 -31.40 45.08 36.40
CA GLU A 148 -30.61 43.96 36.89
C GLU A 148 -31.28 42.66 36.41
N ILE A 149 -30.58 41.91 35.54
CA ILE A 149 -31.06 40.60 35.11
C ILE A 149 -30.66 39.60 36.19
N THR A 150 -31.60 39.26 37.07
CA THR A 150 -31.43 38.19 38.05
C THR A 150 -31.84 36.86 37.43
N GLY A 151 -30.88 35.94 37.30
CA GLY A 151 -31.08 34.57 36.81
C GLY A 151 -30.99 34.45 35.30
N ALA A 152 -30.04 33.66 34.81
CA ALA A 152 -29.93 33.25 33.41
C ALA A 152 -30.52 31.84 33.25
N PRO A 153 -31.83 31.70 32.92
CA PRO A 153 -32.43 30.39 32.70
C PRO A 153 -31.92 29.79 31.38
N TYR A 154 -31.65 28.49 31.40
CA TYR A 154 -31.21 27.76 30.22
C TYR A 154 -31.64 26.29 30.27
N SER A 155 -31.65 25.67 29.09
CA SER A 155 -31.90 24.24 28.89
C SER A 155 -30.64 23.56 28.37
N ILE A 156 -30.24 22.44 28.98
CA ILE A 156 -29.09 21.64 28.55
C ILE A 156 -29.48 20.17 28.40
N GLY A 157 -29.04 19.53 27.31
CA GLY A 157 -29.26 18.10 27.09
C GLY A 157 -28.34 17.56 26.01
N TYR A 158 -28.42 16.25 25.75
CA TYR A 158 -27.67 15.62 24.67
C TYR A 158 -28.46 14.50 23.99
N ASP A 159 -28.17 14.28 22.71
CA ASP A 159 -28.71 13.20 21.89
C ASP A 159 -27.56 12.37 21.28
N GLY A 160 -27.80 11.09 20.99
CA GLY A 160 -26.86 10.22 20.29
C GLY A 160 -26.92 10.45 18.78
N ILE A 161 -25.76 10.50 18.12
CA ILE A 161 -25.67 10.67 16.67
C ILE A 161 -24.50 9.88 16.07
N THR A 162 -24.72 9.33 14.88
CA THR A 162 -23.69 8.67 14.07
C THR A 162 -23.25 9.61 12.95
N LEU A 163 -22.03 10.09 13.06
CA LEU A 163 -21.34 10.89 12.06
C LEU A 163 -20.30 10.04 11.32
N ALA A 164 -20.18 10.25 10.01
CA ALA A 164 -19.09 9.70 9.21
C ALA A 164 -17.75 10.34 9.60
N PRO A 165 -16.60 9.72 9.26
CA PRO A 165 -15.30 10.38 9.37
C PRO A 165 -15.31 11.72 8.64
N SER A 166 -14.71 12.74 9.23
CA SER A 166 -14.64 14.05 8.59
C SER A 166 -13.50 14.09 7.56
N ASP A 167 -13.69 14.85 6.48
CA ASP A 167 -12.59 15.21 5.59
C ASP A 167 -11.58 16.10 6.34
N GLU A 168 -10.29 15.98 5.99
CA GLU A 168 -9.08 16.67 6.50
C GLU A 168 -9.27 17.86 7.48
N MET A 169 -8.40 17.89 8.50
CA MET A 169 -8.31 18.94 9.53
C MET A 169 -8.61 20.36 9.01
N LEU A 170 -9.50 21.02 9.75
CA LEU A 170 -9.78 22.46 9.72
C LEU A 170 -8.48 23.27 9.73
N GLY A 171 -8.02 23.61 8.53
CA GLY A 171 -6.76 24.31 8.33
C GLY A 171 -6.74 25.15 7.07
N GLU A 172 -7.87 25.75 6.65
CA GLU A 172 -7.92 27.00 5.87
C GLU A 172 -9.37 27.44 5.68
N GLU A 173 -9.75 28.56 6.30
CA GLU A 173 -11.07 29.17 6.09
C GLU A 173 -11.32 29.44 4.61
N CYS A 174 -12.41 28.90 4.09
CA CYS A 174 -12.78 29.08 2.69
C CYS A 174 -13.08 30.57 2.41
N PRO A 175 -12.76 31.12 1.22
CA PRO A 175 -12.98 32.54 0.93
C PRO A 175 -14.44 32.97 1.04
N ALA A 176 -15.38 32.07 0.70
CA ALA A 176 -16.78 32.31 0.98
C ALA A 176 -16.99 32.46 2.49
N GLU A 177 -16.51 31.53 3.31
CA GLU A 177 -16.63 31.57 4.78
C GLU A 177 -16.09 32.88 5.37
N LEU A 178 -14.93 33.36 4.90
CA LEU A 178 -14.33 34.64 5.29
C LEU A 178 -15.21 35.88 5.02
N SER A 179 -16.10 35.86 4.02
CA SER A 179 -17.03 36.99 3.75
C SER A 179 -18.31 36.96 4.58
N ILE A 180 -18.74 35.79 5.02
CA ILE A 180 -20.06 35.56 5.63
C ILE A 180 -20.01 35.11 7.09
N LYS A 181 -18.81 34.84 7.64
CA LYS A 181 -18.56 34.28 8.99
C LYS A 181 -19.29 34.97 10.14
N GLN A 182 -19.61 36.25 10.02
CA GLN A 182 -20.23 37.06 11.09
C GLN A 182 -21.65 37.54 10.76
N ARG A 183 -22.32 36.92 9.78
CA ARG A 183 -23.61 37.40 9.28
C ARG A 183 -24.60 36.26 9.12
N GLU A 184 -25.71 36.36 9.85
CA GLU A 184 -26.79 35.37 9.99
C GLU A 184 -27.29 34.82 8.63
N GLU A 185 -27.41 35.69 7.62
CA GLU A 185 -27.87 35.28 6.28
C GLU A 185 -26.87 34.39 5.52
N GLY A 186 -25.61 34.34 5.96
CA GLY A 186 -24.48 33.68 5.31
C GLY A 186 -24.36 32.18 5.59
N LYS A 187 -24.77 31.70 6.77
CA LYS A 187 -24.72 30.27 7.13
C LYS A 187 -25.53 29.40 6.14
N GLY A 188 -26.72 29.85 5.75
CA GLY A 188 -27.56 29.16 4.77
C GLY A 188 -26.97 29.13 3.36
N ILE A 189 -26.26 30.18 2.96
CA ILE A 189 -25.59 30.24 1.64
C ILE A 189 -24.45 29.22 1.58
N LEU A 190 -23.67 29.07 2.67
CA LEU A 190 -22.58 28.09 2.73
C LEU A 190 -23.09 26.66 2.65
N ALA A 191 -24.17 26.34 3.37
CA ALA A 191 -24.82 25.04 3.31
C ALA A 191 -25.28 24.73 1.88
N ASP A 192 -26.01 25.65 1.25
CA ASP A 192 -26.50 25.48 -0.13
C ASP A 192 -25.34 25.31 -1.13
N LEU A 193 -24.25 26.07 -1.00
CA LEU A 193 -23.08 25.95 -1.87
C LEU A 193 -22.33 24.62 -1.69
N ARG A 194 -22.22 24.11 -0.45
CA ARG A 194 -21.63 22.79 -0.17
C ARG A 194 -22.49 21.68 -0.78
N THR A 195 -23.80 21.73 -0.58
CA THR A 195 -24.75 20.79 -1.20
C THR A 195 -24.65 20.82 -2.72
N ILE A 196 -24.54 21.99 -3.36
CA ILE A 196 -24.36 22.05 -4.82
C ILE A 196 -23.03 21.40 -5.25
N ARG A 197 -21.94 21.63 -4.51
CA ARG A 197 -20.64 21.01 -4.81
C ARG A 197 -20.74 19.48 -4.72
N GLU A 198 -21.35 18.97 -3.65
CA GLU A 198 -21.42 17.55 -3.32
C GLU A 198 -22.45 16.79 -4.16
N ASP A 199 -23.62 17.38 -4.43
CA ASP A 199 -24.73 16.68 -5.08
C ASP A 199 -24.86 16.99 -6.56
N VAL A 200 -24.24 18.08 -7.04
CA VAL A 200 -24.32 18.49 -8.44
C VAL A 200 -22.96 18.42 -9.13
N LEU A 201 -21.94 19.10 -8.61
CA LEU A 201 -20.66 19.20 -9.32
C LEU A 201 -19.82 17.92 -9.20
N SER A 202 -19.83 17.24 -8.05
CA SER A 202 -19.08 15.99 -7.84
C SER A 202 -19.50 14.86 -8.78
N LYS A 203 -20.72 14.93 -9.34
CA LYS A 203 -21.32 13.88 -10.17
C LYS A 203 -20.77 13.86 -11.60
N THR A 204 -19.93 14.82 -11.99
CA THR A 204 -19.35 14.89 -13.34
C THR A 204 -17.87 15.21 -13.31
N THR A 205 -17.11 14.66 -14.26
CA THR A 205 -15.67 14.93 -14.40
C THR A 205 -15.37 16.42 -14.50
N LYS A 206 -16.14 17.15 -15.32
CA LYS A 206 -15.97 18.60 -15.44
C LYS A 206 -16.31 19.36 -14.16
N GLY A 207 -17.28 18.90 -13.37
CA GLY A 207 -17.65 19.54 -12.11
C GLY A 207 -16.59 19.33 -11.02
N LYS A 208 -15.91 18.18 -11.05
CA LYS A 208 -14.70 17.94 -10.24
C LYS A 208 -13.55 18.86 -10.68
N ASP A 209 -13.30 19.01 -11.99
CA ASP A 209 -12.29 19.94 -12.53
C ASP A 209 -12.56 21.39 -12.08
N LEU A 210 -13.82 21.82 -12.12
CA LEU A 210 -14.24 23.16 -11.67
C LEU A 210 -14.00 23.35 -10.17
N SER A 211 -14.25 22.31 -9.37
CA SER A 211 -14.00 22.32 -7.92
C SER A 211 -12.50 22.39 -7.62
N ALA A 212 -11.66 21.72 -8.40
CA ALA A 212 -10.21 21.82 -8.29
C ALA A 212 -9.68 23.23 -8.61
N VAL A 213 -10.23 23.90 -9.64
CA VAL A 213 -9.89 25.31 -9.95
C VAL A 213 -10.30 26.24 -8.80
N TYR A 214 -11.43 25.97 -8.15
CA TYR A 214 -11.87 26.72 -6.97
C TYR A 214 -10.85 26.63 -5.82
N TYR A 215 -10.38 25.44 -5.46
CA TYR A 215 -9.40 25.26 -4.39
C TYR A 215 -8.05 25.91 -4.72
N LYS A 216 -7.58 25.79 -5.97
CA LYS A 216 -6.35 26.47 -6.41
C LYS A 216 -6.47 28.01 -6.35
N ALA A 217 -7.66 28.55 -6.56
CA ALA A 217 -7.92 29.98 -6.51
C ALA A 217 -8.19 30.51 -5.09
N ALA A 218 -8.64 29.64 -4.17
CA ALA A 218 -9.14 30.02 -2.86
C ALA A 218 -8.13 30.80 -2.00
N PRO A 219 -6.86 30.39 -1.84
CA PRO A 219 -5.90 31.13 -1.01
C PRO A 219 -5.69 32.57 -1.46
N PHE A 220 -5.69 32.83 -2.78
CA PHE A 220 -5.49 34.16 -3.35
C PHE A 220 -6.71 35.06 -3.16
N ILE A 221 -7.91 34.49 -3.31
CA ILE A 221 -9.19 35.19 -3.10
C ILE A 221 -9.35 35.51 -1.60
N SER A 222 -9.10 34.54 -0.72
CA SER A 222 -9.10 34.71 0.74
C SER A 222 -8.13 35.81 1.16
N THR A 223 -6.88 35.78 0.67
CA THR A 223 -5.87 36.81 0.95
C THR A 223 -6.34 38.19 0.53
N LYS A 224 -6.93 38.34 -0.67
CA LYS A 224 -7.42 39.65 -1.12
C LYS A 224 -8.61 40.15 -0.31
N MET A 225 -9.49 39.27 0.13
CA MET A 225 -10.64 39.61 0.99
C MET A 225 -10.22 39.97 2.42
N VAL A 226 -9.17 39.34 2.94
CA VAL A 226 -8.54 39.72 4.22
C VAL A 226 -7.95 41.13 4.11
N LEU A 227 -7.24 41.44 3.01
CA LEU A 227 -6.56 42.71 2.80
C LEU A 227 -7.48 43.86 2.33
N SER A 228 -8.66 43.56 1.77
CA SER A 228 -9.61 44.54 1.22
C SER A 228 -11.00 44.37 1.82
N LYS A 229 -11.35 45.26 2.75
CA LYS A 229 -12.69 45.32 3.35
C LYS A 229 -13.79 45.52 2.31
N THR A 230 -13.55 46.36 1.31
CA THR A 230 -14.49 46.61 0.21
C THR A 230 -14.74 45.35 -0.62
N THR A 231 -13.69 44.60 -0.97
CA THR A 231 -13.82 43.34 -1.70
C THR A 231 -14.61 42.30 -0.90
N ARG A 232 -14.39 42.25 0.43
CA ARG A 232 -15.15 41.36 1.32
C ARG A 232 -16.63 41.72 1.38
N GLU A 233 -16.96 43.01 1.43
CA GLU A 233 -18.34 43.50 1.43
C GLU A 233 -19.03 43.27 0.06
N ASP A 234 -18.32 43.47 -1.04
CA ASP A 234 -18.84 43.22 -2.38
C ASP A 234 -19.16 41.73 -2.60
N VAL A 235 -18.24 40.83 -2.21
CA VAL A 235 -18.46 39.37 -2.28
C VAL A 235 -19.68 38.96 -1.45
N PHE A 236 -19.79 39.46 -0.22
CA PHE A 236 -20.97 39.22 0.63
C PHE A 236 -22.27 39.65 -0.06
N ASN A 237 -22.32 40.89 -0.56
CA ASN A 237 -23.52 41.44 -1.18
C ASN A 237 -23.94 40.65 -2.43
N TYR A 238 -22.97 40.18 -3.23
CA TYR A 238 -23.25 39.35 -4.40
C TYR A 238 -23.74 37.94 -4.00
N LEU A 239 -23.16 37.31 -2.98
CA LEU A 239 -23.60 36.01 -2.49
C LEU A 239 -25.02 36.07 -1.91
N VAL A 240 -25.35 37.10 -1.14
CA VAL A 240 -26.72 37.31 -0.62
C VAL A 240 -27.72 37.48 -1.77
N LYS A 241 -27.35 38.23 -2.82
CA LYS A 241 -28.19 38.43 -3.99
C LYS A 241 -28.48 37.13 -4.74
N LEU A 242 -27.53 36.19 -4.76
CA LEU A 242 -27.64 34.88 -5.41
C LEU A 242 -28.24 33.77 -4.53
N LYS A 243 -28.53 34.04 -3.25
CA LYS A 243 -29.10 33.07 -2.31
C LYS A 243 -30.31 32.29 -2.84
N PRO A 244 -31.32 32.90 -3.50
CA PRO A 244 -32.45 32.15 -4.05
C PRO A 244 -32.06 31.14 -5.13
N LEU A 245 -31.05 31.46 -5.93
CA LEU A 245 -30.50 30.56 -6.94
C LEU A 245 -29.80 29.38 -6.29
N PHE A 246 -28.94 29.64 -5.29
CA PHE A 246 -28.22 28.58 -4.59
C PHE A 246 -29.19 27.63 -3.89
N LYS A 247 -30.17 28.17 -3.19
CA LYS A 247 -31.20 27.37 -2.54
C LYS A 247 -31.97 26.48 -3.53
N ASP A 248 -32.47 27.03 -4.64
CA ASP A 248 -33.19 26.24 -5.65
C ASP A 248 -32.29 25.16 -6.28
N THR A 249 -31.00 25.46 -6.47
CA THR A 249 -30.04 24.50 -7.04
C THR A 249 -29.63 23.42 -6.05
N ALA A 250 -29.48 23.75 -4.77
CA ALA A 250 -29.22 22.78 -3.71
C ALA A 250 -30.43 21.85 -3.51
N GLU A 251 -31.65 22.39 -3.52
CA GLU A 251 -32.88 21.60 -3.34
C GLU A 251 -33.20 20.71 -4.55
N ASN A 252 -32.92 21.18 -5.77
CA ASN A 252 -33.35 20.51 -7.01
C ASN A 252 -32.21 19.93 -7.84
N GLY A 253 -30.97 20.07 -7.38
CA GLY A 253 -29.76 19.57 -8.03
C GLY A 253 -29.61 20.03 -9.49
N SER A 254 -29.11 19.12 -10.33
CA SER A 254 -28.97 19.33 -11.78
C SER A 254 -30.28 19.57 -12.54
N SER A 255 -31.43 19.37 -11.88
CA SER A 255 -32.78 19.58 -12.44
C SER A 255 -33.38 20.95 -12.06
N SER A 256 -32.60 21.85 -11.46
CA SER A 256 -33.06 23.20 -11.09
C SER A 256 -33.61 23.98 -12.29
N THR A 257 -34.85 24.46 -12.15
CA THR A 257 -35.55 25.25 -13.19
C THR A 257 -35.44 26.76 -12.95
N TYR A 258 -34.69 27.18 -11.93
CA TYR A 258 -34.44 28.59 -11.62
C TYR A 258 -33.89 29.31 -12.87
N LYS A 259 -34.47 30.47 -13.18
CA LYS A 259 -34.08 31.29 -14.33
C LYS A 259 -33.25 32.47 -13.87
N ILE A 260 -32.06 32.62 -14.45
CA ILE A 260 -31.14 33.72 -14.12
C ILE A 260 -31.80 35.06 -14.46
N THR A 261 -31.96 35.92 -13.46
CA THR A 261 -32.47 37.29 -13.62
C THR A 261 -31.37 38.24 -14.08
N LYS A 262 -31.72 39.49 -14.45
CA LYS A 262 -30.71 40.51 -14.77
C LYS A 262 -29.87 40.86 -13.53
N GLU A 263 -30.52 40.87 -12.39
CA GLU A 263 -29.96 41.14 -11.08
C GLU A 263 -28.95 40.05 -10.66
N ASP A 264 -29.27 38.77 -10.92
CA ASP A 264 -28.35 37.63 -10.70
C ASP A 264 -27.15 37.71 -11.64
N GLN A 265 -27.36 38.06 -12.91
CA GLN A 265 -26.30 38.20 -13.89
C GLN A 265 -25.26 39.27 -13.50
N GLU A 266 -25.72 40.40 -12.93
CA GLU A 266 -24.83 41.43 -12.39
C GLU A 266 -23.98 40.92 -11.23
N ALA A 267 -24.55 40.09 -10.33
CA ALA A 267 -23.84 39.51 -9.21
C ALA A 267 -22.83 38.44 -9.63
N ILE A 268 -23.21 37.58 -10.58
CA ILE A 268 -22.34 36.57 -11.18
C ILE A 268 -21.13 37.24 -11.85
N ASN A 269 -21.35 38.30 -12.62
CA ASN A 269 -20.27 39.06 -13.26
C ASN A 269 -19.35 39.74 -12.22
N GLY A 270 -19.93 40.25 -11.13
CA GLY A 270 -19.18 40.85 -10.02
C GLY A 270 -18.24 39.84 -9.34
N LEU A 271 -18.76 38.67 -8.95
CA LEU A 271 -17.97 37.59 -8.36
C LEU A 271 -16.90 37.05 -9.32
N TYR A 272 -17.25 36.89 -10.60
CA TYR A 272 -16.32 36.42 -11.62
C TYR A 272 -15.16 37.39 -11.87
N SER A 273 -15.43 38.71 -11.88
CA SER A 273 -14.37 39.73 -11.96
C SER A 273 -13.48 39.71 -10.73
N ILE A 274 -14.05 39.60 -9.53
CA ILE A 274 -13.28 39.53 -8.28
C ILE A 274 -12.38 38.30 -8.29
N ALA A 275 -12.87 37.13 -8.72
CA ALA A 275 -12.06 35.91 -8.83
C ALA A 275 -10.87 36.10 -9.79
N LEU A 276 -11.10 36.64 -10.98
CA LEU A 276 -10.04 36.89 -11.97
C LEU A 276 -9.01 37.94 -11.50
N ASP A 277 -9.45 38.99 -10.81
CA ASP A 277 -8.57 40.03 -10.30
C ASP A 277 -7.77 39.56 -9.07
N SER A 278 -8.17 38.46 -8.44
CA SER A 278 -7.55 37.97 -7.20
C SER A 278 -6.46 36.95 -7.43
N VAL A 279 -6.49 36.22 -8.55
CA VAL A 279 -5.56 35.12 -8.82
C VAL A 279 -4.41 35.53 -9.74
N PRO A 280 -3.24 34.85 -9.65
CA PRO A 280 -2.12 35.05 -10.56
C PRO A 280 -2.44 34.62 -12.00
N GLU A 281 -1.65 35.12 -12.96
CA GLU A 281 -1.91 34.99 -14.41
C GLU A 281 -2.09 33.53 -14.88
N PHE A 282 -1.37 32.59 -14.28
CA PHE A 282 -1.47 31.16 -14.62
C PHE A 282 -2.82 30.53 -14.24
N LEU A 283 -3.50 31.03 -13.19
CA LEU A 283 -4.84 30.56 -12.79
C LEU A 283 -5.97 31.31 -13.50
N LYS A 284 -5.72 32.50 -14.03
CA LYS A 284 -6.73 33.25 -14.81
C LYS A 284 -7.19 32.47 -16.03
N GLY A 285 -6.29 31.73 -16.68
CA GLY A 285 -6.60 30.91 -17.85
C GLY A 285 -7.66 29.83 -17.54
N ASP A 286 -7.53 29.15 -16.40
CA ASP A 286 -8.45 28.08 -15.98
C ASP A 286 -9.81 28.64 -15.56
N ILE A 287 -9.84 29.75 -14.83
CA ILE A 287 -11.08 30.45 -14.48
C ILE A 287 -11.79 30.97 -15.74
N GLN A 288 -11.03 31.50 -16.72
CA GLN A 288 -11.58 31.97 -18.00
C GLN A 288 -12.14 30.83 -18.85
N LYS A 289 -11.46 29.68 -18.87
CA LYS A 289 -11.91 28.47 -19.57
C LYS A 289 -13.22 27.96 -18.97
N ALA A 290 -13.30 27.88 -17.64
CA ALA A 290 -14.52 27.53 -16.91
C ALA A 290 -15.67 28.52 -17.22
N GLY A 291 -15.43 29.82 -17.10
CA GLY A 291 -16.44 30.85 -17.39
C GLY A 291 -16.92 30.86 -18.84
N THR A 292 -16.03 30.57 -19.80
CA THR A 292 -16.39 30.48 -21.22
C THR A 292 -17.25 29.25 -21.51
N SER A 293 -16.98 28.12 -20.85
CA SER A 293 -17.71 26.85 -21.05
C SER A 293 -19.22 26.97 -20.76
N VAL A 294 -19.60 27.81 -19.80
CA VAL A 294 -21.00 28.10 -19.45
C VAL A 294 -21.54 29.36 -20.14
N GLY A 295 -20.66 30.24 -20.63
CA GLY A 295 -21.02 31.53 -21.20
C GLY A 295 -21.37 32.56 -20.13
N VAL A 296 -20.56 32.63 -19.07
CA VAL A 296 -20.80 33.42 -17.84
C VAL A 296 -21.16 34.89 -18.09
N SER A 297 -20.72 35.47 -19.21
CA SER A 297 -20.97 36.86 -19.59
C SER A 297 -22.43 37.19 -19.93
N ASP A 298 -23.24 36.20 -20.34
CA ASP A 298 -24.66 36.39 -20.67
C ASP A 298 -25.49 35.12 -20.44
N LEU A 299 -26.00 34.97 -19.22
CA LEU A 299 -26.86 33.89 -18.73
C LEU A 299 -28.31 34.32 -18.54
N THR A 300 -28.65 35.59 -18.75
CA THR A 300 -29.99 36.14 -18.47
C THR A 300 -31.08 35.34 -19.20
N ASN A 301 -32.13 34.94 -18.47
CA ASN A 301 -33.24 34.08 -18.92
C ASN A 301 -32.89 32.61 -19.24
N GLN A 302 -31.66 32.16 -19.02
CA GLN A 302 -31.31 30.73 -19.08
C GLN A 302 -31.67 30.04 -17.76
N THR A 303 -32.01 28.75 -17.81
CA THR A 303 -32.28 27.97 -16.58
C THR A 303 -30.98 27.37 -16.05
N VAL A 304 -30.86 27.18 -14.73
CA VAL A 304 -29.70 26.53 -14.11
C VAL A 304 -29.41 25.16 -14.74
N THR A 305 -30.42 24.32 -14.95
CA THR A 305 -30.28 23.05 -15.71
C THR A 305 -29.61 23.26 -17.07
N SER A 306 -30.06 24.24 -17.85
CA SER A 306 -29.49 24.50 -19.18
C SER A 306 -28.04 24.96 -19.13
N ILE A 307 -27.65 25.68 -18.07
CA ILE A 307 -26.30 26.18 -17.85
C ILE A 307 -25.37 25.03 -17.43
N LEU A 308 -25.81 24.19 -16.49
CA LEU A 308 -25.08 23.02 -16.02
C LEU A 308 -24.89 22.00 -17.14
N SER A 309 -25.94 21.69 -17.91
CA SER A 309 -25.84 20.76 -19.05
C SER A 309 -24.94 21.31 -20.16
N LYS A 310 -24.97 22.62 -20.44
CA LYS A 310 -24.09 23.27 -21.42
C LYS A 310 -22.62 23.24 -20.99
N GLY A 311 -22.34 23.37 -19.70
CA GLY A 311 -21.01 23.23 -19.10
C GLY A 311 -20.53 21.77 -19.01
N GLY A 312 -21.45 20.81 -19.04
CA GLY A 312 -21.18 19.39 -18.83
C GLY A 312 -21.09 19.01 -17.34
N TYR A 313 -21.85 19.70 -16.49
CA TYR A 313 -21.88 19.57 -15.04
C TYR A 313 -23.11 18.79 -14.51
N SER A 314 -23.80 18.01 -15.35
CA SER A 314 -24.90 17.13 -14.94
C SER A 314 -24.93 15.78 -15.67
N THR A 315 -25.37 14.71 -14.97
CA THR A 315 -25.55 13.36 -15.52
C THR A 315 -27.04 13.08 -15.83
N GLU A 316 -27.34 12.49 -16.99
CA GLU A 316 -28.70 12.02 -17.31
C GLU A 316 -28.89 10.55 -16.88
N LYS A 317 -29.89 10.33 -16.00
CA LYS A 317 -30.52 9.08 -15.50
C LYS A 317 -30.16 8.60 -14.09
N ALA A 318 -31.20 8.17 -13.36
CA ALA A 318 -31.17 7.55 -12.04
C ALA A 318 -31.61 6.08 -12.15
N ASP A 319 -30.84 5.16 -11.57
CA ASP A 319 -31.16 3.74 -11.47
C ASP A 319 -31.99 3.40 -10.21
N ASP A 320 -32.88 2.43 -10.41
CA ASP A 320 -33.61 1.57 -9.47
C ASP A 320 -35.01 1.98 -8.92
N ASN A 321 -36.07 1.41 -9.52
CA ASN A 321 -37.50 1.53 -9.12
C ASN A 321 -38.18 0.15 -8.96
N ARG A 322 -37.74 -0.68 -7.99
CA ARG A 322 -38.26 -2.06 -7.81
C ARG A 322 -38.90 -2.34 -6.44
N LEU A 323 -40.03 -3.04 -6.42
CA LEU A 323 -40.80 -3.50 -5.25
C LEU A 323 -40.85 -5.04 -5.20
N ILE A 324 -40.93 -5.63 -4.01
CA ILE A 324 -41.26 -7.03 -3.77
C ILE A 324 -42.69 -7.13 -3.27
N VAL A 325 -43.50 -8.05 -3.83
CA VAL A 325 -44.84 -8.38 -3.34
C VAL A 325 -44.97 -9.85 -2.98
N LYS A 326 -45.59 -10.13 -1.85
CA LYS A 326 -46.04 -11.47 -1.46
C LYS A 326 -47.56 -11.57 -1.60
N LEU A 327 -48.04 -12.62 -2.27
CA LEU A 327 -49.46 -12.94 -2.34
C LEU A 327 -49.85 -14.00 -1.31
N LYS A 328 -51.09 -13.87 -0.80
CA LYS A 328 -51.67 -14.84 0.15
C LYS A 328 -51.86 -16.21 -0.49
N ASP A 329 -51.86 -17.26 0.34
CA ASP A 329 -52.01 -18.64 -0.10
C ASP A 329 -53.27 -18.90 -0.97
N GLY A 330 -53.07 -19.63 -2.06
CA GLY A 330 -54.10 -19.90 -3.06
C GLY A 330 -54.38 -18.76 -4.05
N LYS A 331 -53.64 -17.64 -3.96
CA LYS A 331 -53.62 -16.57 -4.96
C LYS A 331 -52.41 -16.74 -5.87
N ASN A 332 -52.53 -16.25 -7.10
CA ASN A 332 -51.47 -16.27 -8.10
C ASN A 332 -51.34 -14.89 -8.76
N ILE A 333 -50.28 -14.70 -9.56
CA ILE A 333 -49.97 -13.38 -10.12
C ILE A 333 -51.09 -12.79 -10.99
N SER A 334 -51.87 -13.66 -11.66
CA SER A 334 -53.00 -13.22 -12.50
C SER A 334 -54.09 -12.50 -11.69
N SER A 335 -54.15 -12.69 -10.37
CA SER A 335 -55.12 -12.03 -9.49
C SER A 335 -54.84 -10.54 -9.24
N ILE A 336 -53.58 -10.10 -9.40
CA ILE A 336 -53.18 -8.70 -9.19
C ILE A 336 -52.65 -8.02 -10.45
N GLN A 337 -52.28 -8.77 -11.50
CA GLN A 337 -51.59 -8.26 -12.70
C GLN A 337 -52.32 -7.13 -13.43
N SER A 338 -53.66 -7.13 -13.48
CA SER A 338 -54.43 -6.04 -14.09
C SER A 338 -54.57 -4.82 -13.17
N LYS A 339 -54.61 -5.05 -11.85
CA LYS A 339 -54.73 -4.00 -10.82
C LYS A 339 -53.41 -3.28 -10.61
N SER A 340 -52.29 -4.00 -10.61
CA SER A 340 -50.94 -3.46 -10.40
C SER A 340 -50.51 -2.49 -11.51
N LYS A 341 -50.93 -2.72 -12.76
CA LYS A 341 -50.71 -1.77 -13.87
C LYS A 341 -51.33 -0.40 -13.60
N SER A 342 -52.48 -0.34 -12.92
CA SER A 342 -53.10 0.94 -12.53
C SER A 342 -52.35 1.68 -11.42
N PHE A 343 -51.34 1.04 -10.83
CA PHE A 343 -50.49 1.59 -9.77
C PHE A 343 -49.08 1.93 -10.27
N GLY A 344 -48.86 1.97 -11.59
CA GLY A 344 -47.58 2.37 -12.18
C GLY A 344 -46.56 1.24 -12.35
N VAL A 345 -46.97 -0.02 -12.17
CA VAL A 345 -46.11 -1.19 -12.39
C VAL A 345 -45.94 -1.47 -13.89
N GLN A 346 -44.70 -1.54 -14.35
CA GLN A 346 -44.29 -1.77 -15.74
C GLN A 346 -44.02 -3.25 -16.02
N SER A 347 -43.27 -3.92 -15.14
CA SER A 347 -42.89 -5.32 -15.28
C SER A 347 -43.13 -6.08 -13.97
N ILE A 348 -43.32 -7.41 -14.07
CA ILE A 348 -43.54 -8.31 -12.93
C ILE A 348 -42.82 -9.61 -13.22
N GLU A 349 -41.95 -10.02 -12.31
CA GLU A 349 -41.13 -11.23 -12.44
C GLU A 349 -41.22 -12.06 -11.14
N PRO A 350 -41.18 -13.40 -11.20
CA PRO A 350 -41.02 -14.21 -10.00
C PRO A 350 -39.71 -13.88 -9.28
N LEU A 351 -39.71 -13.83 -7.95
CA LEU A 351 -38.49 -13.70 -7.16
C LEU A 351 -37.70 -15.02 -7.24
N ALA A 352 -36.73 -15.13 -8.17
CA ALA A 352 -36.11 -16.40 -8.51
C ALA A 352 -34.62 -16.50 -8.11
N ALA A 353 -34.33 -17.49 -7.27
CA ALA A 353 -33.20 -18.41 -7.42
C ALA A 353 -33.75 -19.83 -7.18
N ASP A 354 -33.91 -20.59 -8.27
CA ASP A 354 -34.54 -21.92 -8.34
C ASP A 354 -36.02 -21.99 -7.89
N GLU A 355 -36.88 -22.65 -8.67
CA GLU A 355 -38.36 -22.55 -8.61
C GLU A 355 -39.04 -23.02 -7.28
N SER A 356 -38.31 -23.23 -6.18
CA SER A 356 -38.84 -23.84 -4.96
C SER A 356 -38.75 -23.06 -3.65
N VAL A 357 -38.04 -21.92 -3.58
CA VAL A 357 -37.71 -21.32 -2.25
C VAL A 357 -38.75 -20.30 -1.74
N PHE A 358 -39.34 -19.47 -2.61
CA PHE A 358 -40.24 -18.38 -2.20
C PHE A 358 -41.59 -18.42 -2.94
N PRO A 359 -42.53 -19.32 -2.56
CA PRO A 359 -43.80 -19.44 -3.25
C PRO A 359 -44.61 -18.14 -3.15
N ASN A 360 -45.23 -17.72 -4.25
CA ASN A 360 -46.10 -16.54 -4.33
C ASN A 360 -45.41 -15.18 -4.05
N MET A 361 -44.08 -15.07 -4.23
CA MET A 361 -43.34 -13.79 -4.19
C MET A 361 -42.90 -13.33 -5.59
N PHE A 362 -43.05 -12.03 -5.86
CA PHE A 362 -42.75 -11.43 -7.15
C PHE A 362 -42.05 -10.09 -6.98
N VAL A 363 -41.16 -9.76 -7.91
CA VAL A 363 -40.54 -8.45 -8.06
C VAL A 363 -41.33 -7.63 -9.10
N LEU A 364 -41.57 -6.35 -8.81
CA LEU A 364 -42.39 -5.43 -9.61
C LEU A 364 -41.58 -4.18 -9.87
N GLU A 365 -41.43 -3.81 -11.12
CA GLU A 365 -40.76 -2.57 -11.51
C GLU A 365 -41.81 -1.47 -11.69
N VAL A 366 -41.57 -0.30 -11.10
CA VAL A 366 -42.46 0.86 -11.14
C VAL A 366 -41.87 1.93 -12.06
N GLU A 367 -42.71 2.62 -12.80
CA GLU A 367 -42.27 3.70 -13.70
C GLU A 367 -41.49 4.79 -12.95
N ALA A 368 -40.27 5.09 -13.44
CA ALA A 368 -39.43 6.14 -12.90
C ALA A 368 -40.11 7.51 -13.01
N GLY A 369 -40.06 8.30 -11.94
CA GLY A 369 -40.44 9.71 -11.97
C GLY A 369 -39.37 10.57 -12.65
N SER A 370 -39.72 11.79 -13.02
CA SER A 370 -38.78 12.77 -13.62
C SER A 370 -37.68 13.26 -12.67
N SER A 371 -37.72 12.85 -11.40
CA SER A 371 -36.73 13.14 -10.35
C SER A 371 -36.71 12.02 -9.31
N TYR A 372 -35.65 11.93 -8.51
CA TYR A 372 -35.53 10.96 -7.41
C TYR A 372 -36.74 11.00 -6.46
N GLN A 373 -37.18 12.20 -6.07
CA GLN A 373 -38.34 12.39 -5.20
C GLN A 373 -39.66 11.97 -5.87
N ALA A 374 -39.80 12.19 -7.18
CA ALA A 374 -40.97 11.74 -7.95
C ALA A 374 -40.99 10.21 -8.06
N SER A 375 -39.83 9.58 -8.29
CA SER A 375 -39.65 8.12 -8.26
C SER A 375 -40.00 7.54 -6.90
N ALA A 376 -39.45 8.10 -5.81
CA ALA A 376 -39.74 7.67 -4.43
C ALA A 376 -41.23 7.82 -4.08
N LYS A 377 -41.89 8.89 -4.55
CA LYS A 377 -43.33 9.11 -4.35
C LYS A 377 -44.18 8.11 -5.16
N SER A 378 -43.82 7.84 -6.41
CA SER A 378 -44.47 6.82 -7.24
C SER A 378 -44.34 5.43 -6.62
N MET A 379 -43.13 5.08 -6.17
CA MET A 379 -42.82 3.84 -5.45
C MET A 379 -43.65 3.69 -4.17
N LYS A 380 -43.66 4.71 -3.31
CA LYS A 380 -44.44 4.72 -2.06
C LYS A 380 -45.94 4.61 -2.32
N THR A 381 -46.44 5.25 -3.37
CA THR A 381 -47.86 5.20 -3.77
C THR A 381 -48.25 3.83 -4.32
N ALA A 382 -47.39 3.25 -5.17
CA ALA A 382 -47.56 1.92 -5.73
C ALA A 382 -47.57 0.86 -4.62
N ALA A 383 -46.60 0.91 -3.70
CA ALA A 383 -46.51 0.02 -2.56
C ALA A 383 -47.76 0.10 -1.66
N ALA A 384 -48.18 1.32 -1.29
CA ALA A 384 -49.37 1.52 -0.45
C ALA A 384 -50.68 1.07 -1.12
N SER A 385 -50.75 1.13 -2.45
CA SER A 385 -51.94 0.70 -3.21
C SER A 385 -51.98 -0.81 -3.39
N LEU A 386 -50.83 -1.43 -3.68
CA LEU A 386 -50.68 -2.89 -3.74
C LEU A 386 -50.97 -3.53 -2.38
N ASN A 387 -50.50 -2.94 -1.28
CA ASN A 387 -50.70 -3.48 0.07
C ASN A 387 -52.18 -3.47 0.53
N LYS A 388 -53.05 -2.69 -0.13
CA LYS A 388 -54.50 -2.67 0.12
C LYS A 388 -55.28 -3.75 -0.62
N LEU A 389 -54.67 -4.46 -1.56
CA LEU A 389 -55.34 -5.53 -2.29
C LEU A 389 -55.60 -6.72 -1.37
N SER A 390 -56.81 -7.27 -1.42
CA SER A 390 -57.21 -8.41 -0.58
C SER A 390 -56.34 -9.66 -0.81
N GLU A 391 -55.74 -9.76 -1.98
CA GLU A 391 -54.89 -10.84 -2.49
C GLU A 391 -53.42 -10.72 -2.04
N VAL A 392 -53.00 -9.53 -1.60
CA VAL A 392 -51.62 -9.20 -1.19
C VAL A 392 -51.48 -9.41 0.32
N GLU A 393 -50.35 -10.01 0.71
CA GLU A 393 -49.98 -10.25 2.10
C GLU A 393 -49.08 -9.12 2.61
N PHE A 394 -48.05 -8.75 1.84
CA PHE A 394 -47.25 -7.55 2.07
C PHE A 394 -46.60 -7.05 0.77
N VAL A 395 -46.13 -5.80 0.81
CA VAL A 395 -45.34 -5.15 -0.25
C VAL A 395 -44.21 -4.37 0.40
N GLU A 396 -43.00 -4.48 -0.12
CA GLU A 396 -41.84 -3.74 0.36
C GLU A 396 -40.95 -3.29 -0.81
N PRO A 397 -40.18 -2.21 -0.67
CA PRO A 397 -39.14 -1.90 -1.64
C PRO A 397 -38.01 -2.93 -1.59
N VAL A 398 -37.34 -3.16 -2.72
CA VAL A 398 -36.07 -3.89 -2.71
C VAL A 398 -35.08 -3.04 -1.92
N GLN A 399 -34.51 -3.61 -0.86
CA GLN A 399 -33.50 -2.99 -0.02
C GLN A 399 -32.15 -3.69 -0.25
N GLN A 400 -31.06 -2.94 -0.17
CA GLN A 400 -29.71 -3.49 -0.10
C GLN A 400 -29.30 -3.61 1.37
N TYR A 401 -28.57 -4.68 1.70
CA TYR A 401 -28.00 -4.93 3.02
C TYR A 401 -26.51 -5.30 2.84
N GLN A 402 -25.66 -4.84 3.75
CA GLN A 402 -24.26 -5.24 3.92
C GLN A 402 -24.08 -5.82 5.34
N ALA A 403 -23.04 -6.64 5.55
CA ALA A 403 -22.65 -7.08 6.89
C ALA A 403 -21.96 -5.92 7.64
N LEU A 404 -22.07 -5.87 8.96
CA LEU A 404 -21.43 -4.87 9.81
C LEU A 404 -20.54 -5.59 10.83
N THR A 405 -19.32 -5.09 10.98
CA THR A 405 -18.47 -5.36 12.16
C THR A 405 -18.96 -4.50 13.34
N ALA A 406 -18.40 -4.73 14.53
CA ALA A 406 -18.86 -4.16 15.79
C ALA A 406 -18.46 -2.68 16.01
N ASP A 407 -17.45 -2.17 15.28
CA ASP A 407 -16.89 -0.83 15.47
C ASP A 407 -17.61 0.22 14.62
N ALA A 408 -17.98 1.34 15.24
CA ALA A 408 -18.98 2.27 14.73
C ALA A 408 -18.64 2.90 13.37
N GLN A 409 -17.35 2.97 13.00
CA GLN A 409 -16.90 3.54 11.72
C GLN A 409 -16.15 2.56 10.81
N PHE A 410 -16.16 1.26 11.11
CA PHE A 410 -15.46 0.27 10.29
C PHE A 410 -15.90 0.27 8.82
N SER A 411 -17.19 0.51 8.54
CA SER A 411 -17.73 0.58 7.18
C SER A 411 -17.10 1.66 6.30
N TYR A 412 -16.34 2.59 6.89
CA TYR A 412 -15.60 3.62 6.18
C TYR A 412 -14.13 3.23 5.90
N GLN A 413 -13.63 2.17 6.54
CA GLN A 413 -12.25 1.71 6.44
C GLN A 413 -12.02 0.85 5.19
N TRP A 414 -12.13 1.47 4.02
CA TRP A 414 -11.95 0.80 2.73
C TRP A 414 -10.60 0.05 2.62
N SER A 415 -9.57 0.51 3.34
CA SER A 415 -8.26 -0.15 3.34
C SER A 415 -8.29 -1.54 3.98
N LEU A 416 -9.28 -1.82 4.83
CA LEU A 416 -9.51 -3.11 5.47
C LEU A 416 -10.56 -3.94 4.70
N GLU A 417 -11.63 -3.30 4.24
CA GLU A 417 -12.68 -3.94 3.44
C GLU A 417 -13.11 -3.03 2.28
N ASN A 418 -12.75 -3.41 1.06
CA ASN A 418 -13.20 -2.75 -0.16
C ASN A 418 -14.08 -3.69 -0.97
N ASP A 419 -15.40 -3.60 -0.80
CA ASP A 419 -16.37 -4.42 -1.53
C ASP A 419 -16.77 -3.84 -2.90
N GLY A 420 -16.17 -2.71 -3.29
CA GLY A 420 -16.49 -1.98 -4.52
C GLY A 420 -17.86 -1.26 -4.51
N ALA A 421 -18.62 -1.30 -3.42
CA ALA A 421 -19.94 -0.67 -3.33
C ALA A 421 -19.87 0.86 -3.21
N VAL A 422 -18.77 1.41 -2.66
CA VAL A 422 -18.58 2.84 -2.42
C VAL A 422 -17.32 3.36 -3.15
N GLN A 423 -17.44 3.53 -4.47
CA GLN A 423 -16.38 4.05 -5.36
C GLN A 423 -15.04 3.35 -5.16
N GLY A 424 -14.93 2.05 -5.43
CA GLY A 424 -13.65 1.34 -5.33
C GLY A 424 -13.62 0.13 -6.25
N GLU A 425 -12.44 -0.42 -6.44
CA GLU A 425 -12.29 -1.75 -7.04
C GLU A 425 -12.40 -2.80 -5.94
N ALA A 426 -13.30 -3.77 -6.13
CA ALA A 426 -13.52 -4.79 -5.10
C ALA A 426 -12.24 -5.59 -4.84
N GLY A 427 -11.88 -5.73 -3.57
CA GLY A 427 -10.66 -6.36 -3.15
C GLY A 427 -9.40 -5.50 -3.32
N ALA A 428 -9.55 -4.19 -3.57
CA ALA A 428 -8.46 -3.22 -3.47
C ALA A 428 -8.21 -2.79 -2.01
N ASP A 429 -7.87 -3.76 -1.18
CA ASP A 429 -7.65 -3.69 0.28
C ASP A 429 -6.49 -4.62 0.68
N ILE A 430 -6.16 -4.67 1.97
CA ILE A 430 -5.09 -5.55 2.48
C ILE A 430 -5.54 -6.99 2.78
N LYS A 431 -6.76 -7.41 2.39
CA LYS A 431 -7.36 -8.70 2.77
C LYS A 431 -7.52 -8.87 4.29
N TYR A 432 -7.96 -7.82 4.96
CA TYR A 432 -8.06 -7.81 6.43
C TYR A 432 -9.10 -8.80 6.96
N LEU A 433 -10.24 -8.98 6.30
CA LEU A 433 -11.27 -9.92 6.77
C LEU A 433 -10.79 -11.37 6.69
N GLU A 434 -10.16 -11.75 5.58
CA GLU A 434 -9.53 -13.07 5.42
C GLU A 434 -8.40 -13.27 6.42
N LEU A 435 -7.61 -12.21 6.69
CA LEU A 435 -6.59 -12.22 7.72
C LEU A 435 -7.20 -12.48 9.11
N ARG A 436 -8.27 -11.76 9.48
CA ARG A 436 -8.95 -11.97 10.78
C ARG A 436 -9.39 -13.42 10.95
N ASP A 437 -10.00 -14.00 9.93
CA ASP A 437 -10.43 -15.40 9.94
C ASP A 437 -9.22 -16.35 10.08
N LEU A 438 -8.09 -16.05 9.43
CA LEU A 438 -6.86 -16.82 9.52
C LEU A 438 -6.25 -16.81 10.93
N LEU A 439 -6.36 -15.68 11.63
CA LEU A 439 -5.82 -15.49 12.98
C LEU A 439 -6.70 -16.07 14.08
N GLU A 440 -7.98 -16.35 13.80
CA GLU A 440 -8.92 -16.82 14.81
C GLU A 440 -8.42 -18.10 15.50
N GLY A 441 -8.25 -18.05 16.82
CA GLY A 441 -7.79 -19.17 17.62
C GLY A 441 -6.28 -19.45 17.56
N ARG A 442 -5.47 -18.61 16.88
CA ARG A 442 -4.02 -18.66 16.98
C ARG A 442 -3.55 -18.03 18.30
N GLU A 443 -2.48 -18.59 18.88
CA GLU A 443 -1.78 -18.00 20.03
C GLU A 443 -0.63 -17.14 19.49
N LEU A 444 -0.78 -15.82 19.56
CA LEU A 444 0.20 -14.85 19.06
C LEU A 444 0.82 -14.06 20.21
N THR A 445 2.07 -13.64 20.06
CA THR A 445 2.75 -12.80 21.06
C THR A 445 2.65 -11.32 20.71
N ASN A 446 2.61 -10.45 21.73
CA ASN A 446 2.67 -9.02 21.49
C ASN A 446 4.00 -8.62 20.85
N THR A 447 3.94 -7.64 19.93
CA THR A 447 5.10 -7.07 19.26
C THR A 447 5.16 -5.58 19.53
N LEU A 448 6.34 -5.09 19.92
CA LEU A 448 6.55 -3.67 20.21
C LEU A 448 6.90 -2.89 18.93
N ILE A 449 6.01 -2.00 18.51
CA ILE A 449 6.15 -1.14 17.33
C ILE A 449 6.37 0.30 17.79
N ALA A 450 7.50 0.91 17.43
CA ALA A 450 7.75 2.31 17.72
C ALA A 450 7.24 3.22 16.60
N VAL A 451 6.41 4.20 16.97
CA VAL A 451 5.91 5.25 16.09
C VAL A 451 6.75 6.50 16.31
N LEU A 452 7.65 6.79 15.35
CA LEU A 452 8.54 7.94 15.41
C LEU A 452 7.92 9.13 14.67
N ASP A 453 7.12 9.93 15.37
CA ASP A 453 6.22 10.90 14.74
C ASP A 453 5.98 12.15 15.62
N THR A 454 4.80 12.79 15.54
CA THR A 454 4.38 13.95 16.35
C THR A 454 3.96 13.60 17.78
N GLY A 455 4.03 12.32 18.16
CA GLY A 455 3.50 11.81 19.42
C GLY A 455 2.24 10.97 19.19
N VAL A 456 1.66 10.43 20.26
CA VAL A 456 0.44 9.61 20.20
C VAL A 456 -0.45 9.99 21.37
N ASP A 457 -1.73 10.25 21.11
CA ASP A 457 -2.74 10.40 22.16
C ASP A 457 -3.17 9.03 22.69
N HIS A 458 -2.51 8.61 23.77
CA HIS A 458 -2.79 7.38 24.50
C HIS A 458 -4.06 7.46 25.36
N THR A 459 -4.75 8.61 25.43
CA THR A 459 -5.98 8.73 26.24
C THR A 459 -7.22 8.21 25.52
N LEU A 460 -7.15 8.08 24.19
CA LEU A 460 -8.23 7.55 23.37
C LEU A 460 -8.50 6.08 23.73
N ALA A 461 -9.76 5.69 23.85
CA ALA A 461 -10.17 4.34 24.25
C ALA A 461 -9.53 3.26 23.37
N ASP A 462 -9.50 3.49 22.05
CA ASP A 462 -8.89 2.59 21.06
C ASP A 462 -7.37 2.42 21.20
N LEU A 463 -6.67 3.36 21.85
CA LEU A 463 -5.21 3.35 21.98
C LEU A 463 -4.73 3.18 23.43
N SER A 464 -5.63 3.30 24.41
CA SER A 464 -5.27 3.38 25.83
C SER A 464 -4.59 2.13 26.38
N ASP A 465 -4.93 0.96 25.86
CA ASP A 465 -4.32 -0.31 26.25
C ASP A 465 -3.12 -0.71 25.35
N SER A 466 -3.03 -0.18 24.12
CA SER A 466 -1.96 -0.52 23.18
C SER A 466 -0.75 0.40 23.32
N VAL A 467 -0.89 1.64 23.78
CA VAL A 467 0.24 2.59 23.90
C VAL A 467 0.98 2.45 25.24
N GLN A 468 2.27 2.09 25.20
CA GLN A 468 3.16 2.01 26.35
C GLN A 468 3.65 3.39 26.79
N THR A 469 2.91 4.01 27.72
CA THR A 469 3.22 5.36 28.22
C THR A 469 4.56 5.47 28.94
N GLU A 470 5.05 4.39 29.56
CA GLU A 470 6.31 4.37 30.32
C GLU A 470 7.57 4.31 29.44
N SER A 471 7.45 3.81 28.22
CA SER A 471 8.55 3.74 27.25
C SER A 471 8.55 4.91 26.27
N GLY A 472 7.47 5.69 26.22
CA GLY A 472 7.35 6.88 25.38
C GLY A 472 8.37 7.98 25.71
N TYR A 473 8.87 8.67 24.68
CA TYR A 473 9.83 9.76 24.87
C TYR A 473 9.68 10.86 23.81
N ASN A 474 9.82 12.11 24.25
CA ASN A 474 9.73 13.29 23.42
C ASN A 474 11.09 13.95 23.25
N PHE A 475 11.65 13.85 22.05
CA PHE A 475 12.95 14.42 21.68
C PHE A 475 12.89 15.91 21.34
N VAL A 476 11.71 16.43 21.00
CA VAL A 476 11.46 17.87 20.78
C VAL A 476 11.53 18.63 22.11
N GLY A 477 10.73 18.19 23.09
CA GLY A 477 10.64 18.75 24.44
C GLY A 477 11.71 18.21 25.41
N ARG A 478 12.40 17.12 25.04
CA ARG A 478 13.42 16.41 25.84
C ARG A 478 12.91 15.96 27.20
N ASN A 479 11.76 15.29 27.20
CA ASN A 479 11.09 14.76 28.37
C ASN A 479 10.34 13.45 28.01
N THR A 480 9.61 12.86 28.95
CA THR A 480 8.85 11.61 28.73
C THR A 480 7.42 11.85 28.25
N ASP A 481 7.03 13.11 28.01
CA ASP A 481 5.69 13.46 27.56
C ASP A 481 5.63 13.43 26.03
N ALA A 482 5.30 12.24 25.50
CA ALA A 482 5.17 11.96 24.07
C ALA A 482 3.72 12.05 23.56
N MET A 483 2.91 12.92 24.20
CA MET A 483 1.56 13.27 23.75
C MET A 483 1.61 13.95 22.37
N ASP A 484 0.58 13.71 21.56
CA ASP A 484 0.45 14.31 20.23
C ASP A 484 -0.18 15.70 20.31
N ASP A 485 0.53 16.70 19.77
CA ASP A 485 0.09 18.10 19.70
C ASP A 485 -0.13 18.57 18.25
N TYR A 486 -0.12 17.64 17.29
CA TYR A 486 -0.36 17.91 15.86
C TYR A 486 -1.45 17.00 15.29
N GLY A 487 -1.40 15.69 15.58
CA GLY A 487 -2.43 14.71 15.23
C GLY A 487 -2.00 13.62 14.24
N HIS A 488 -0.86 13.79 13.57
CA HIS A 488 -0.39 12.83 12.55
C HIS A 488 0.06 11.50 13.18
N GLY A 489 0.83 11.54 14.27
CA GLY A 489 1.27 10.32 14.94
C GLY A 489 0.13 9.51 15.56
N THR A 490 -0.93 10.18 16.07
CA THR A 490 -2.15 9.51 16.54
C THR A 490 -2.90 8.81 15.40
N HIS A 491 -2.97 9.44 14.24
CA HIS A 491 -3.57 8.84 13.02
C HIS A 491 -2.79 7.60 12.58
N VAL A 492 -1.46 7.69 12.54
CA VAL A 492 -0.56 6.57 12.24
C VAL A 492 -0.72 5.43 13.26
N ALA A 493 -0.76 5.73 14.56
CA ALA A 493 -0.93 4.72 15.61
C ALA A 493 -2.31 4.03 15.55
N GLY A 494 -3.38 4.77 15.22
CA GLY A 494 -4.73 4.23 15.03
C GLY A 494 -4.79 3.19 13.92
N ILE A 495 -4.14 3.43 12.78
CA ILE A 495 -4.05 2.44 11.68
C ILE A 495 -3.38 1.14 12.16
N ILE A 496 -2.32 1.26 12.97
CA ILE A 496 -1.56 0.09 13.44
C ILE A 496 -2.34 -0.70 14.49
N ALA A 497 -2.80 -0.03 15.55
CA ALA A 497 -3.13 -0.66 16.83
C ALA A 497 -4.37 -0.11 17.53
N ALA A 498 -5.29 0.56 16.82
CA ALA A 498 -6.62 0.81 17.38
C ALA A 498 -7.26 -0.53 17.77
N ALA A 499 -7.81 -0.61 18.98
CA ALA A 499 -8.48 -1.80 19.47
C ALA A 499 -9.66 -2.18 18.54
N THR A 500 -9.92 -3.47 18.42
CA THR A 500 -10.92 -4.01 17.48
C THR A 500 -12.06 -4.66 18.23
N ASP A 501 -13.28 -4.54 17.72
CA ASP A 501 -14.51 -5.07 18.33
C ASP A 501 -14.75 -4.55 19.76
N ASN A 502 -14.29 -3.33 20.06
CA ASN A 502 -14.54 -2.64 21.32
C ASN A 502 -15.69 -1.63 21.20
N HIS A 503 -16.29 -1.52 20.00
CA HIS A 503 -17.39 -0.63 19.64
C HIS A 503 -17.04 0.86 19.55
N TYR A 504 -15.83 1.23 19.96
CA TYR A 504 -15.34 2.58 19.80
C TYR A 504 -14.91 2.80 18.34
N SER A 505 -14.95 4.07 17.94
CA SER A 505 -14.53 4.64 16.67
C SER A 505 -14.17 3.65 15.54
N MET A 506 -12.96 3.07 15.52
CA MET A 506 -12.42 2.32 14.38
C MET A 506 -11.57 1.10 14.78
N ALA A 507 -11.28 0.22 13.82
CA ALA A 507 -10.43 -0.95 14.01
C ALA A 507 -8.99 -0.73 13.50
N GLY A 508 -7.98 -1.10 14.29
CA GLY A 508 -6.59 -1.20 13.85
C GLY A 508 -6.28 -2.52 13.13
N ILE A 509 -5.10 -2.62 12.51
CA ILE A 509 -4.70 -3.80 11.73
C ILE A 509 -4.13 -4.91 12.61
N ASN A 510 -3.32 -4.57 13.61
CA ASN A 510 -2.61 -5.54 14.45
C ASN A 510 -3.08 -5.46 15.92
N PRO A 511 -3.98 -6.35 16.36
CA PRO A 511 -4.46 -6.37 17.74
C PRO A 511 -3.41 -6.85 18.76
N TYR A 512 -2.24 -7.30 18.29
CA TYR A 512 -1.10 -7.73 19.13
C TYR A 512 0.03 -6.70 19.12
N ALA A 513 -0.19 -5.50 18.57
CA ALA A 513 0.81 -4.44 18.60
C ALA A 513 0.76 -3.65 19.91
N ASP A 514 1.90 -3.56 20.59
CA ASP A 514 2.15 -2.54 21.61
C ASP A 514 2.83 -1.35 20.92
N ILE A 515 2.35 -0.12 21.14
CA ILE A 515 2.87 1.11 20.54
C ILE A 515 3.82 1.83 21.51
N MET A 516 5.03 2.10 21.04
CA MET A 516 5.96 3.04 21.70
C MET A 516 5.92 4.40 20.99
N SER A 517 5.36 5.41 21.64
CA SER A 517 5.33 6.78 21.12
C SER A 517 6.70 7.45 21.25
N VAL A 518 7.34 7.78 20.12
CA VAL A 518 8.63 8.47 20.10
C VAL A 518 8.48 9.78 19.34
N LYS A 519 8.19 10.86 20.08
CA LYS A 519 7.94 12.17 19.48
C LYS A 519 9.24 12.80 18.98
N VAL A 520 9.40 12.85 17.66
CA VAL A 520 10.55 13.44 16.94
C VAL A 520 10.13 14.60 16.03
N LEU A 521 8.83 14.83 15.88
CA LEU A 521 8.23 15.94 15.14
C LEU A 521 7.49 16.89 16.11
N ASP A 522 7.60 18.19 15.87
CA ASP A 522 6.97 19.25 16.67
C ASP A 522 5.50 19.48 16.29
N SER A 523 4.87 20.46 16.93
CA SER A 523 3.45 20.82 16.71
C SER A 523 3.15 21.40 15.31
N SER A 524 4.14 21.47 14.42
CA SER A 524 3.98 21.82 13.01
C SER A 524 4.21 20.63 12.07
N GLY A 525 4.43 19.44 12.62
CA GLY A 525 4.80 18.23 11.87
C GLY A 525 6.26 18.23 11.39
N GLY A 526 7.10 19.15 11.88
CA GLY A 526 8.50 19.28 11.49
C GLY A 526 9.45 18.69 12.52
N GLY A 527 10.54 18.06 12.08
CA GLY A 527 11.58 17.53 12.96
C GLY A 527 12.98 17.77 12.39
N ASP A 528 13.98 17.70 13.27
CA ASP A 528 15.38 17.80 12.85
C ASP A 528 16.06 16.42 12.84
N THR A 529 17.17 16.35 12.09
CA THR A 529 17.95 15.12 11.92
C THR A 529 18.48 14.54 13.24
N GLU A 530 18.77 15.38 14.24
CA GLU A 530 19.31 14.94 15.53
C GLU A 530 18.22 14.19 16.32
N GLN A 531 17.03 14.76 16.39
CA GLN A 531 15.88 14.21 17.11
C GLN A 531 15.45 12.86 16.51
N ILE A 532 15.35 12.78 15.18
CA ILE A 532 14.99 11.54 14.48
C ILE A 532 16.03 10.44 14.74
N ALA A 533 17.33 10.76 14.62
CA ALA A 533 18.38 9.77 14.84
C ALA A 533 18.45 9.28 16.30
N TYR A 534 18.24 10.16 17.28
CA TYR A 534 18.13 9.74 18.68
C TYR A 534 16.86 8.94 18.95
N GLY A 535 15.74 9.31 18.33
CA GLY A 535 14.49 8.56 18.40
C GLY A 535 14.67 7.12 17.92
N ILE A 536 15.27 6.92 16.74
CA ILE A 536 15.55 5.58 16.19
C ILE A 536 16.40 4.77 17.17
N LYS A 537 17.51 5.36 17.64
CA LYS A 537 18.41 4.66 18.56
C LYS A 537 17.71 4.32 19.88
N TYR A 538 16.91 5.24 20.42
CA TYR A 538 16.18 5.06 21.66
C TYR A 538 15.14 3.95 21.56
N ALA A 539 14.34 3.95 20.50
CA ALA A 539 13.34 2.91 20.24
C ALA A 539 13.96 1.52 20.23
N VAL A 540 15.07 1.36 19.49
CA VAL A 540 15.83 0.11 19.43
C VAL A 540 16.40 -0.28 20.80
N ASP A 541 16.95 0.68 21.54
CA ASP A 541 17.49 0.42 22.89
C ASP A 541 16.39 0.04 23.91
N GLN A 542 15.15 0.49 23.69
CA GLN A 542 13.97 0.13 24.49
C GLN A 542 13.32 -1.19 24.03
N GLY A 543 13.83 -1.81 22.96
CA GLY A 543 13.38 -3.13 22.51
C GLY A 543 12.27 -3.11 21.46
N ALA A 544 12.07 -1.99 20.75
CA ALA A 544 11.19 -1.97 19.59
C ALA A 544 11.66 -3.00 18.54
N GLN A 545 10.73 -3.77 18.00
CA GLN A 545 10.99 -4.79 16.98
C GLN A 545 10.66 -4.27 15.57
N VAL A 546 9.76 -3.30 15.46
CA VAL A 546 9.44 -2.58 14.23
C VAL A 546 9.49 -1.07 14.48
N LEU A 547 10.06 -0.31 13.54
CA LEU A 547 10.01 1.16 13.53
C LEU A 547 9.12 1.63 12.38
N ASN A 548 8.12 2.45 12.68
CA ASN A 548 7.35 3.17 11.68
C ASN A 548 7.86 4.61 11.54
N LEU A 549 8.30 4.97 10.32
CA LEU A 549 8.81 6.28 9.94
C LEU A 549 7.91 6.87 8.83
N SER A 550 6.73 7.35 9.22
CA SER A 550 5.81 8.09 8.33
C SER A 550 6.27 9.54 8.10
N LEU A 551 7.55 9.71 7.76
CA LEU A 551 8.21 10.99 7.57
C LEU A 551 9.21 10.90 6.41
N GLY A 552 9.59 12.05 5.87
CA GLY A 552 10.49 12.11 4.71
C GLY A 552 11.31 13.40 4.66
N GLY A 553 12.36 13.38 3.85
CA GLY A 553 13.28 14.50 3.70
C GLY A 553 14.53 14.16 2.89
N PRO A 554 15.52 15.06 2.86
CA PRO A 554 16.78 14.83 2.16
C PRO A 554 17.66 13.81 2.87
N TYR A 555 18.56 13.15 2.11
CA TYR A 555 19.52 12.18 2.65
C TYR A 555 20.30 12.71 3.86
N SER A 556 20.41 11.86 4.89
CA SER A 556 21.23 12.12 6.07
C SER A 556 22.06 10.91 6.44
N ARG A 557 23.39 11.10 6.49
CA ARG A 557 24.33 10.07 6.97
C ARG A 557 24.10 9.69 8.44
N VAL A 558 23.59 10.62 9.25
CA VAL A 558 23.38 10.38 10.70
C VAL A 558 22.17 9.47 10.90
N ILE A 559 21.08 9.73 10.17
CA ILE A 559 19.92 8.85 10.16
C ILE A 559 20.31 7.50 9.55
N GLU A 560 21.11 7.45 8.48
CA GLU A 560 21.58 6.19 7.87
C GLU A 560 22.34 5.31 8.86
N TYR A 561 23.17 5.93 9.70
CA TYR A 561 23.86 5.22 10.76
C TYR A 561 22.91 4.68 11.83
N ALA A 562 21.83 5.42 12.15
CA ALA A 562 20.81 4.98 13.08
C ALA A 562 19.94 3.85 12.50
N LEU A 563 19.59 3.91 11.22
CA LEU A 563 18.87 2.84 10.51
C LEU A 563 19.72 1.57 10.46
N LYS A 564 21.00 1.70 10.10
CA LYS A 564 21.95 0.58 10.19
C LYS A 564 22.02 0.01 11.62
N TYR A 565 22.01 0.86 12.64
CA TYR A 565 22.06 0.43 14.04
C TYR A 565 20.85 -0.42 14.44
N ALA A 566 19.66 -0.06 13.95
CA ALA A 566 18.42 -0.81 14.12
C ALA A 566 18.49 -2.16 13.38
N ASN A 567 18.87 -2.15 12.10
CA ASN A 567 19.01 -3.37 11.30
C ASN A 567 20.06 -4.35 11.89
N ASP A 568 21.20 -3.86 12.39
CA ASP A 568 22.23 -4.68 13.05
C ASP A 568 21.74 -5.35 14.37
N ARG A 569 20.52 -5.01 14.81
CA ARG A 569 19.84 -5.56 16.00
C ARG A 569 18.53 -6.25 15.63
N ASP A 570 18.38 -6.61 14.37
CA ASP A 570 17.24 -7.36 13.86
C ASP A 570 15.91 -6.60 14.04
N VAL A 571 15.95 -5.27 14.01
CA VAL A 571 14.76 -4.41 14.05
C VAL A 571 14.34 -4.02 12.64
N THR A 572 13.09 -4.33 12.29
CA THR A 572 12.50 -4.00 10.98
C THR A 572 12.17 -2.52 10.91
N ILE A 573 12.50 -1.88 9.79
CA ILE A 573 12.24 -0.46 9.57
C ILE A 573 11.26 -0.33 8.40
N VAL A 574 10.17 0.40 8.60
CA VAL A 574 9.19 0.73 7.57
C VAL A 574 9.13 2.24 7.41
N ALA A 575 9.27 2.73 6.18
CA ALA A 575 9.35 4.16 5.89
C ALA A 575 8.51 4.56 4.68
N ALA A 576 7.87 5.72 4.76
CA ALA A 576 7.08 6.30 3.67
C ALA A 576 7.96 6.72 2.48
N SER A 577 7.47 6.51 1.24
CA SER A 577 8.24 6.85 0.04
C SER A 577 8.27 8.35 -0.30
N GLY A 578 7.31 9.15 0.20
CA GLY A 578 7.18 10.59 -0.06
C GLY A 578 5.90 10.94 -0.84
N ASN A 579 5.56 12.24 -0.87
CA ASN A 579 4.23 12.74 -1.28
C ASN A 579 4.29 13.78 -2.41
N GLU A 580 5.35 13.80 -3.20
CA GLU A 580 5.58 14.79 -4.27
C GLU A 580 5.24 14.29 -5.68
N GLY A 581 4.95 13.00 -5.84
CA GLY A 581 4.75 12.33 -7.14
C GLY A 581 6.03 12.26 -7.98
N TYR A 582 7.20 12.23 -7.31
CA TYR A 582 8.51 12.22 -7.97
C TYR A 582 9.01 10.79 -8.22
N GLU A 583 9.75 10.61 -9.32
CA GLU A 583 10.52 9.40 -9.64
C GLU A 583 11.80 9.29 -8.78
N GLU A 584 11.67 9.55 -7.47
CA GLU A 584 12.72 9.40 -6.48
C GLU A 584 12.10 9.13 -5.10
N VAL A 585 12.47 7.99 -4.49
CA VAL A 585 12.04 7.66 -3.13
C VAL A 585 12.72 8.58 -2.10
N SER A 586 11.93 9.24 -1.28
CA SER A 586 12.38 10.16 -0.23
C SER A 586 13.17 9.42 0.86
N TYR A 587 14.03 10.14 1.58
CA TYR A 587 14.81 9.58 2.67
C TYR A 587 14.05 9.78 4.00
N PRO A 588 13.91 8.77 4.89
CA PRO A 588 14.67 7.52 4.98
C PRO A 588 14.17 6.34 4.12
N GLY A 589 13.05 6.46 3.41
CA GLY A 589 12.51 5.40 2.55
C GLY A 589 13.54 4.80 1.58
N SER A 590 14.36 5.63 0.93
CA SER A 590 15.41 5.17 0.01
C SER A 590 16.64 4.54 0.68
N SER A 591 16.63 4.35 1.99
CA SER A 591 17.69 3.60 2.68
C SER A 591 17.53 2.11 2.43
N LYS A 592 18.61 1.41 2.08
CA LYS A 592 18.64 -0.06 1.92
C LYS A 592 18.31 -0.87 3.20
N TYR A 593 18.12 -0.19 4.33
CA TYR A 593 17.75 -0.78 5.61
C TYR A 593 16.26 -0.62 5.93
N ALA A 594 15.52 0.11 5.08
CA ALA A 594 14.11 0.41 5.27
C ALA A 594 13.30 -0.26 4.16
N ILE A 595 12.13 -0.77 4.54
CA ILE A 595 11.08 -1.15 3.61
C ILE A 595 10.38 0.14 3.18
N ALA A 596 10.55 0.53 1.92
CA ALA A 596 9.99 1.72 1.32
C ALA A 596 8.55 1.48 0.86
N VAL A 597 7.63 2.29 1.37
CA VAL A 597 6.19 2.10 1.17
C VAL A 597 5.56 3.27 0.41
N GLY A 598 5.06 3.00 -0.79
CA GLY A 598 4.25 3.92 -1.57
C GLY A 598 2.75 3.76 -1.29
N SER A 599 1.92 4.63 -1.89
CA SER A 599 0.49 4.73 -1.59
C SER A 599 -0.38 4.27 -2.75
N THR A 600 -1.43 3.51 -2.48
CA THR A 600 -2.57 3.26 -3.40
C THR A 600 -3.84 3.97 -2.94
N ASN A 601 -4.82 4.04 -3.84
CA ASN A 601 -6.17 4.48 -3.55
C ASN A 601 -7.19 3.33 -3.66
N ARG A 602 -8.44 3.62 -3.29
CA ARG A 602 -9.58 2.69 -3.33
C ARG A 602 -9.90 2.08 -4.70
N MET A 603 -9.33 2.61 -5.79
CA MET A 603 -9.48 2.08 -7.15
C MET A 603 -8.35 1.11 -7.55
N ASP A 604 -7.49 0.75 -6.60
CA ASP A 604 -6.30 -0.05 -6.80
C ASP A 604 -5.20 0.59 -7.66
N ILE A 605 -5.18 1.92 -7.68
CA ILE A 605 -4.21 2.68 -8.48
C ILE A 605 -3.21 3.32 -7.50
N VAL A 606 -1.93 3.25 -7.84
CA VAL A 606 -0.88 4.01 -7.14
C VAL A 606 -1.25 5.50 -7.16
N ALA A 607 -1.23 6.13 -6.00
CA ALA A 607 -1.65 7.50 -5.83
C ALA A 607 -0.74 8.46 -6.62
N ASP A 608 -1.31 9.50 -7.22
CA ASP A 608 -0.58 10.46 -8.06
C ASP A 608 0.46 11.28 -7.30
N TYR A 609 0.29 11.43 -5.98
CA TYR A 609 1.26 12.05 -5.09
C TYR A 609 2.34 11.07 -4.58
N SER A 610 2.17 9.76 -4.73
CA SER A 610 3.14 8.79 -4.20
C SER A 610 4.45 8.92 -4.94
N ASN A 611 5.56 9.14 -4.23
CA ASN A 611 6.87 9.00 -4.86
C ASN A 611 7.12 7.54 -5.23
N TYR A 612 7.86 7.35 -6.31
CA TYR A 612 8.11 6.08 -6.95
C TYR A 612 9.54 6.03 -7.51
N GLY A 613 10.00 4.88 -8.01
CA GLY A 613 11.31 4.73 -8.62
C GLY A 613 12.16 3.60 -8.03
N GLU A 614 13.46 3.66 -8.27
CA GLU A 614 14.41 2.67 -7.77
C GLU A 614 14.44 2.68 -6.23
N GLY A 615 14.32 1.50 -5.62
CA GLY A 615 14.31 1.32 -4.17
C GLY A 615 12.93 1.46 -3.51
N LEU A 616 11.85 1.51 -4.29
CA LEU A 616 10.49 1.31 -3.76
C LEU A 616 10.22 -0.20 -3.62
N ASP A 617 9.82 -0.66 -2.44
CA ASP A 617 9.60 -2.10 -2.22
C ASP A 617 8.18 -2.52 -2.54
N LEU A 618 7.18 -1.84 -1.99
CA LEU A 618 5.77 -2.14 -2.22
C LEU A 618 4.89 -0.91 -2.00
N VAL A 619 3.62 -1.02 -2.35
CA VAL A 619 2.60 0.00 -2.08
C VAL A 619 1.52 -0.52 -1.12
N ALA A 620 0.86 0.37 -0.40
CA ALA A 620 -0.25 0.02 0.49
C ALA A 620 -1.33 1.11 0.48
N PRO A 621 -2.56 0.84 0.97
CA PRO A 621 -3.61 1.84 1.05
C PRO A 621 -3.17 3.13 1.77
N GLY A 622 -3.22 4.26 1.08
CA GLY A 622 -2.78 5.54 1.65
C GLY A 622 -3.60 6.76 1.23
N SER A 623 -4.58 6.63 0.32
CA SER A 623 -5.48 7.73 -0.05
C SER A 623 -6.80 7.67 0.70
N GLU A 624 -7.21 8.77 1.33
CA GLU A 624 -8.48 8.86 2.08
C GLU A 624 -8.62 7.71 3.09
N VAL A 625 -7.57 7.48 3.89
CA VAL A 625 -7.58 6.48 4.97
C VAL A 625 -8.14 7.15 6.22
N PRO A 626 -9.27 6.65 6.76
CA PRO A 626 -9.82 7.16 8.00
C PRO A 626 -9.00 6.66 9.20
N SER A 627 -8.59 7.56 10.08
CA SER A 627 -8.02 7.17 11.39
C SER A 627 -8.18 8.24 12.47
N LEU A 628 -7.82 7.88 13.71
CA LEU A 628 -8.01 8.65 14.93
C LEU A 628 -7.21 9.96 14.93
N MET A 629 -7.77 10.98 15.57
CA MET A 629 -7.12 12.26 15.89
C MET A 629 -7.14 12.51 17.40
N PRO A 630 -6.25 13.36 17.95
CA PRO A 630 -6.22 13.66 19.39
C PRO A 630 -7.51 14.25 19.94
N ASP A 631 -8.33 14.87 19.08
CA ASP A 631 -9.65 15.37 19.47
C ASP A 631 -10.73 14.27 19.49
N GLY A 632 -10.37 13.00 19.30
CA GLY A 632 -11.26 11.85 19.34
C GLY A 632 -12.06 11.59 18.07
N ASN A 633 -11.96 12.46 17.04
CA ASN A 633 -12.64 12.20 15.77
C ASN A 633 -11.82 11.25 14.90
N VAL A 634 -12.51 10.52 14.03
CA VAL A 634 -11.88 9.84 12.90
C VAL A 634 -11.90 10.76 11.68
N VAL A 635 -10.75 10.90 11.03
CA VAL A 635 -10.53 11.83 9.93
C VAL A 635 -9.88 11.12 8.75
N TYR A 636 -10.36 11.41 7.54
CA TYR A 636 -9.69 10.97 6.32
C TYR A 636 -8.39 11.76 6.10
N GLN A 637 -7.27 11.06 5.95
CA GLN A 637 -6.02 11.65 5.48
C GLN A 637 -5.48 10.89 4.27
N SER A 638 -4.69 11.59 3.44
CA SER A 638 -4.03 11.00 2.27
C SER A 638 -2.52 11.21 2.33
N GLY A 639 -1.76 10.15 2.15
CA GLY A 639 -0.31 10.18 2.12
C GLY A 639 0.33 8.81 2.17
N THR A 640 1.57 8.71 1.71
CA THR A 640 2.43 7.54 1.99
C THR A 640 2.66 7.33 3.50
N SER A 641 2.47 8.39 4.29
CA SER A 641 2.39 8.35 5.75
C SER A 641 1.26 7.48 6.31
N MET A 642 0.17 7.28 5.56
CA MET A 642 -0.93 6.38 5.92
C MET A 642 -0.71 4.98 5.34
N ALA A 643 0.08 4.85 4.27
CA ALA A 643 0.44 3.54 3.70
C ALA A 643 1.49 2.80 4.54
N ALA A 644 2.55 3.49 4.99
CA ALA A 644 3.60 2.93 5.85
C ALA A 644 3.08 2.19 7.11
N PRO A 645 2.12 2.73 7.90
CA PRO A 645 1.60 2.02 9.06
C PRO A 645 0.84 0.73 8.72
N HIS A 646 0.28 0.58 7.52
CA HIS A 646 -0.29 -0.71 7.11
C HIS A 646 0.80 -1.78 7.04
N VAL A 647 1.94 -1.46 6.42
CA VAL A 647 3.08 -2.38 6.31
C VAL A 647 3.73 -2.61 7.68
N ALA A 648 3.87 -1.57 8.51
CA ALA A 648 4.41 -1.70 9.87
C ALA A 648 3.55 -2.60 10.76
N ALA A 649 2.21 -2.51 10.64
CA ALA A 649 1.29 -3.37 11.37
C ALA A 649 1.43 -4.84 10.96
N VAL A 650 1.50 -5.13 9.66
CA VAL A 650 1.68 -6.50 9.14
C VAL A 650 3.06 -7.06 9.46
N ALA A 651 4.13 -6.24 9.38
CA ALA A 651 5.46 -6.62 9.83
C ALA A 651 5.48 -6.99 11.32
N GLY A 652 4.78 -6.21 12.15
CA GLY A 652 4.64 -6.52 13.58
C GLY A 652 3.83 -7.80 13.81
N LEU A 653 2.83 -8.07 12.98
CA LEU A 653 2.00 -9.26 13.07
C LEU A 653 2.75 -10.53 12.62
N LEU A 654 3.61 -10.43 11.60
CA LEU A 654 4.54 -11.49 11.21
C LEU A 654 5.45 -11.87 12.39
N LEU A 655 5.98 -10.88 13.12
CA LEU A 655 6.77 -11.11 14.34
C LEU A 655 5.95 -11.64 15.52
N SER A 656 4.67 -11.26 15.62
CA SER A 656 3.75 -11.84 16.60
C SER A 656 3.50 -13.33 16.33
N HIS A 657 3.56 -13.72 15.05
CA HIS A 657 3.39 -15.10 14.59
C HIS A 657 4.69 -15.92 14.71
N ASP A 658 5.81 -15.39 14.23
CA ASP A 658 7.14 -15.96 14.36
C ASP A 658 8.15 -14.88 14.81
N PRO A 659 8.49 -14.82 16.11
CA PRO A 659 9.45 -13.87 16.64
C PRO A 659 10.90 -14.09 16.17
N THR A 660 11.18 -15.12 15.38
CA THR A 660 12.53 -15.45 14.89
C THR A 660 12.84 -14.88 13.51
N LEU A 661 11.84 -14.31 12.83
CA LEU A 661 12.01 -13.67 11.52
C LEU A 661 12.98 -12.49 11.62
N LEU A 662 13.94 -12.43 10.70
CA LEU A 662 14.84 -11.30 10.52
C LEU A 662 14.18 -10.20 9.66
N PRO A 663 14.68 -8.95 9.69
CA PRO A 663 14.17 -7.88 8.84
C PRO A 663 14.10 -8.26 7.34
N SER A 664 15.11 -8.97 6.83
CA SER A 664 15.14 -9.47 5.45
C SER A 664 14.07 -10.52 5.18
N ASP A 665 13.74 -11.36 6.17
CA ASP A 665 12.71 -12.38 6.01
C ASP A 665 11.33 -11.73 5.89
N ILE A 666 11.09 -10.71 6.71
CA ILE A 666 9.85 -9.91 6.68
C ILE A 666 9.72 -9.16 5.36
N GLU A 667 10.77 -8.47 4.90
CA GLU A 667 10.79 -7.81 3.59
C GLU A 667 10.48 -8.80 2.45
N ASN A 668 11.12 -9.97 2.46
CA ASN A 668 10.90 -11.02 1.47
C ASN A 668 9.47 -11.56 1.48
N ILE A 669 8.92 -11.87 2.65
CA ILE A 669 7.54 -12.36 2.78
C ILE A 669 6.58 -11.31 2.21
N LEU A 670 6.71 -10.05 2.65
CA LEU A 670 5.83 -8.96 2.23
C LEU A 670 5.88 -8.72 0.72
N THR A 671 7.08 -8.73 0.12
CA THR A 671 7.27 -8.47 -1.31
C THR A 671 6.87 -9.66 -2.19
N GLN A 672 7.13 -10.90 -1.78
CA GLN A 672 6.72 -12.08 -2.55
C GLN A 672 5.21 -12.30 -2.56
N THR A 673 4.52 -11.88 -1.50
CA THR A 673 3.06 -12.00 -1.41
C THR A 673 2.32 -10.76 -1.88
N ALA A 674 3.04 -9.71 -2.31
CA ALA A 674 2.42 -8.50 -2.81
C ALA A 674 1.56 -8.80 -4.05
N GLN A 675 0.38 -8.18 -4.10
CA GLN A 675 -0.54 -8.29 -5.21
C GLN A 675 -0.10 -7.37 -6.33
N ASP A 676 0.21 -7.91 -7.51
CA ASP A 676 0.54 -7.11 -8.69
C ASP A 676 -0.65 -6.19 -9.06
N VAL A 677 -0.38 -4.89 -9.10
CA VAL A 677 -1.31 -3.80 -9.43
C VAL A 677 -0.80 -2.92 -10.59
N ALA A 678 0.27 -3.37 -11.26
CA ALA A 678 0.78 -2.69 -12.44
C ALA A 678 -0.22 -2.75 -13.60
N PHE A 679 -0.34 -1.67 -14.36
CA PHE A 679 -1.17 -1.65 -15.58
C PHE A 679 -0.32 -1.41 -16.83
N GLU A 680 -0.55 -2.20 -17.87
CA GLU A 680 0.11 -2.01 -19.17
C GLU A 680 -0.62 -0.94 -20.01
N GLU A 681 0.04 0.17 -20.31
CA GLU A 681 -0.49 1.19 -21.22
C GLU A 681 -0.51 0.68 -22.67
N ASN A 682 -1.71 0.39 -23.21
CA ASN A 682 -1.88 -0.11 -24.58
C ASN A 682 -2.04 0.99 -25.64
N ASP A 683 -2.38 2.23 -25.24
CA ASP A 683 -2.85 3.28 -26.15
C ASP A 683 -1.76 4.25 -26.63
N ASN A 684 -0.58 4.24 -26.00
CA ASN A 684 0.55 5.06 -26.40
C ASN A 684 1.86 4.33 -26.10
N PRO A 685 2.35 3.44 -26.99
CA PRO A 685 3.65 2.79 -26.83
C PRO A 685 4.73 3.87 -26.96
N TYR A 686 5.03 4.55 -25.86
CA TYR A 686 6.10 5.51 -25.77
C TYR A 686 7.41 4.74 -25.88
N VAL A 687 8.03 4.79 -27.06
CA VAL A 687 9.43 4.41 -27.25
C VAL A 687 10.22 5.71 -27.18
N PRO A 688 10.87 6.04 -26.05
CA PRO A 688 11.80 7.15 -26.02
C PRO A 688 12.96 6.78 -26.95
N TYR A 689 12.95 7.34 -28.15
CA TYR A 689 14.15 7.43 -28.96
C TYR A 689 14.79 8.78 -28.63
N ASP A 690 15.63 8.82 -27.60
CA ASP A 690 16.59 9.90 -27.39
C ASP A 690 17.95 9.50 -28.00
N PRO A 691 18.37 10.11 -29.12
CA PRO A 691 19.66 9.84 -29.73
C PRO A 691 20.86 10.41 -28.94
N GLU A 692 20.65 11.16 -27.85
CA GLU A 692 21.72 11.73 -27.01
C GLU A 692 21.91 11.02 -25.65
N ASP A 693 21.01 10.10 -25.26
CA ASP A 693 21.13 9.32 -24.01
C ASP A 693 20.97 7.80 -24.24
N PRO A 694 22.08 7.03 -24.33
CA PRO A 694 22.04 5.59 -24.57
C PRO A 694 21.86 4.74 -23.29
N TYR A 695 21.46 5.33 -22.16
CA TYR A 695 21.46 4.65 -20.87
C TYR A 695 20.06 4.29 -20.34
N PHE A 696 19.87 2.98 -20.14
CA PHE A 696 18.85 2.29 -19.33
C PHE A 696 17.37 2.45 -19.73
N THR A 697 16.88 1.51 -20.53
CA THR A 697 15.59 0.90 -20.20
C THR A 697 15.90 -0.23 -19.21
N THR A 698 15.80 0.02 -17.90
CA THR A 698 15.78 -1.07 -16.92
C THR A 698 14.60 -1.97 -17.29
N GLN A 699 14.86 -3.17 -17.82
CA GLN A 699 13.82 -4.18 -17.87
C GLN A 699 13.47 -4.51 -16.43
N SER A 700 12.22 -4.25 -16.06
CA SER A 700 11.72 -4.52 -14.73
C SER A 700 11.85 -6.01 -14.41
N ARG A 701 12.18 -6.36 -13.16
CA ARG A 701 12.14 -7.76 -12.70
C ARG A 701 10.71 -8.29 -12.90
N ALA A 702 10.55 -9.58 -13.19
CA ALA A 702 9.22 -10.14 -13.36
C ALA A 702 8.40 -9.96 -12.07
N GLY A 703 7.26 -9.27 -12.16
CA GLY A 703 6.40 -8.94 -11.00
C GLY A 703 6.78 -7.66 -10.25
N TYR A 704 7.83 -6.95 -10.66
CA TYR A 704 8.19 -5.64 -10.12
C TYR A 704 7.93 -4.55 -11.15
N ASP A 705 7.62 -3.34 -10.72
CA ASP A 705 7.67 -2.11 -11.54
C ASP A 705 8.07 -0.88 -10.72
N LEU A 706 8.55 0.17 -11.39
CA LEU A 706 9.05 1.38 -10.71
C LEU A 706 7.95 2.18 -10.01
N ILE A 707 6.67 2.00 -10.37
CA ILE A 707 5.53 2.74 -9.83
C ILE A 707 4.95 2.04 -8.60
N SER A 708 4.79 0.72 -8.64
CA SER A 708 4.16 -0.04 -7.55
C SER A 708 5.11 -0.93 -6.73
N GLY A 709 6.40 -0.96 -7.07
CA GLY A 709 7.35 -1.88 -6.44
C GLY A 709 7.00 -3.32 -6.83
N TRP A 710 6.93 -4.22 -5.85
CA TRP A 710 6.45 -5.60 -6.03
C TRP A 710 4.92 -5.72 -6.05
N GLY A 711 4.20 -4.61 -5.85
CA GLY A 711 2.73 -4.56 -5.85
C GLY A 711 2.15 -4.08 -4.53
N ARG A 712 0.84 -4.24 -4.36
CA ARG A 712 0.10 -3.84 -3.17
C ARG A 712 0.24 -4.87 -2.04
N LEU A 713 0.41 -4.40 -0.80
CA LEU A 713 0.36 -5.22 0.40
C LEU A 713 -0.89 -6.11 0.45
N ASP A 714 -0.67 -7.41 0.64
CA ASP A 714 -1.69 -8.42 0.96
C ASP A 714 -1.32 -9.08 2.30
N ALA A 715 -2.01 -8.66 3.36
CA ALA A 715 -1.69 -9.08 4.72
C ALA A 715 -2.05 -10.55 4.99
N TYR A 716 -3.16 -11.02 4.41
CA TYR A 716 -3.58 -12.42 4.51
C TYR A 716 -2.53 -13.33 3.86
N SER A 717 -2.12 -13.02 2.63
CA SER A 717 -1.14 -13.81 1.89
C SER A 717 0.21 -13.82 2.60
N ALA A 718 0.65 -12.69 3.17
CA ALA A 718 1.88 -12.61 3.96
C ALA A 718 1.89 -13.57 5.16
N ILE A 719 0.86 -13.53 6.02
CA ILE A 719 0.77 -14.42 7.19
C ILE A 719 0.61 -15.89 6.76
N ASN A 720 -0.21 -16.17 5.76
CA ASN A 720 -0.40 -17.53 5.26
C ASN A 720 0.87 -18.11 4.62
N TYR A 721 1.67 -17.30 3.92
CA TYR A 721 2.95 -17.71 3.36
C TYR A 721 4.01 -17.95 4.45
N SER A 722 3.97 -17.15 5.53
CA SER A 722 4.91 -17.29 6.65
C SER A 722 4.82 -18.64 7.37
N ASP A 723 3.65 -19.30 7.38
CA ASP A 723 3.47 -20.64 7.96
C ASP A 723 4.38 -21.71 7.29
N ASP A 724 4.68 -21.53 5.99
CA ASP A 724 5.51 -22.43 5.18
C ASP A 724 6.91 -21.85 4.88
N TYR A 725 7.22 -20.64 5.40
CA TYR A 725 8.49 -19.96 5.18
C TYR A 725 9.63 -20.65 5.95
N ASP A 726 10.61 -21.21 5.23
CA ASP A 726 11.72 -21.97 5.84
C ASP A 726 13.05 -21.19 5.90
N GLY A 727 13.01 -19.87 5.62
CA GLY A 727 14.19 -19.01 5.55
C GLY A 727 15.10 -19.31 4.36
N THR A 728 14.68 -20.16 3.42
CA THR A 728 15.35 -20.27 2.13
C THR A 728 14.75 -19.26 1.16
N ASP A 729 15.52 -18.20 0.95
CA ASP A 729 15.32 -17.24 -0.13
C ASP A 729 14.96 -18.00 -1.43
N GLU A 730 13.75 -17.81 -1.98
CA GLU A 730 13.32 -18.51 -3.22
C GLU A 730 14.30 -18.24 -4.39
N LEU A 731 15.10 -17.18 -4.25
CA LEU A 731 16.21 -16.81 -5.10
C LEU A 731 17.38 -17.81 -5.06
N PHE A 732 17.62 -18.58 -3.98
CA PHE A 732 18.74 -19.52 -3.85
C PHE A 732 18.31 -20.94 -3.48
N GLU A 733 18.48 -21.89 -4.41
CA GLU A 733 18.25 -23.31 -4.13
C GLU A 733 19.55 -24.13 -4.18
N ARG A 734 19.87 -24.82 -3.08
CA ARG A 734 21.05 -25.68 -3.01
C ARG A 734 20.74 -27.14 -3.36
N LEU A 735 21.32 -27.63 -4.44
CA LEU A 735 21.25 -29.04 -4.85
C LEU A 735 22.50 -29.80 -4.40
N ASN A 736 22.40 -30.53 -3.29
CA ASN A 736 23.51 -31.28 -2.70
C ASN A 736 23.14 -32.65 -2.12
N GLY A 737 24.09 -33.58 -2.18
CA GLY A 737 24.02 -34.86 -1.48
C GLY A 737 25.21 -35.07 -0.54
N LYS A 738 25.22 -36.21 0.18
CA LYS A 738 26.34 -36.56 1.07
C LYS A 738 27.64 -36.80 0.32
N ASP A 739 27.53 -37.12 -0.95
CA ASP A 739 28.65 -37.24 -1.88
C ASP A 739 28.23 -36.82 -3.29
N ARG A 740 29.20 -36.79 -4.22
CA ARG A 740 28.99 -36.43 -5.63
C ARG A 740 27.91 -37.26 -6.35
N TYR A 741 27.66 -38.49 -5.90
CA TYR A 741 26.69 -39.36 -6.54
C TYR A 741 25.28 -38.96 -6.12
N GLU A 742 25.07 -38.71 -4.82
CA GLU A 742 23.83 -38.16 -4.31
C GLU A 742 23.57 -36.74 -4.84
N THR A 743 24.60 -35.88 -4.98
CA THR A 743 24.44 -34.57 -5.63
C THR A 743 23.93 -34.72 -7.07
N SER A 744 24.49 -35.66 -7.86
CA SER A 744 23.99 -35.91 -9.22
C SER A 744 22.55 -36.43 -9.25
N VAL A 745 22.10 -37.11 -8.19
CA VAL A 745 20.70 -37.53 -8.03
C VAL A 745 19.81 -36.32 -7.70
N LYS A 746 20.23 -35.41 -6.82
CA LYS A 746 19.47 -34.20 -6.50
C LYS A 746 19.26 -33.30 -7.72
N VAL A 747 20.29 -33.11 -8.54
CA VAL A 747 20.18 -32.43 -9.83
C VAL A 747 19.19 -33.14 -10.76
N SER A 748 19.15 -34.47 -10.74
CA SER A 748 18.21 -35.26 -11.55
C SER A 748 16.75 -35.16 -11.05
N VAL A 749 16.55 -35.13 -9.73
CA VAL A 749 15.23 -34.92 -9.12
C VAL A 749 14.67 -33.57 -9.51
N GLU A 750 15.50 -32.53 -9.48
CA GLU A 750 15.10 -31.17 -9.85
C GLU A 750 14.72 -31.06 -11.33
N GLY A 751 15.60 -31.52 -12.23
CA GLY A 751 15.36 -31.36 -13.66
C GLY A 751 14.36 -32.33 -14.29
N TRP A 752 14.10 -33.49 -13.66
CA TRP A 752 13.36 -34.57 -14.31
C TRP A 752 12.37 -35.28 -13.38
N LYS A 753 11.07 -35.10 -13.65
CA LYS A 753 10.01 -35.93 -13.05
C LYS A 753 10.10 -37.39 -13.50
N SER A 754 10.47 -37.62 -14.76
CA SER A 754 10.76 -38.93 -15.33
C SER A 754 11.73 -38.79 -16.50
N SER A 755 12.45 -39.86 -16.86
CA SER A 755 13.25 -39.88 -18.08
C SER A 755 13.46 -41.32 -18.57
N GLU A 756 13.07 -41.60 -19.81
CA GLU A 756 13.25 -42.92 -20.42
C GLU A 756 14.72 -43.25 -20.72
N HIS A 757 15.59 -42.24 -20.72
CA HIS A 757 17.02 -42.36 -20.97
C HIS A 757 17.83 -41.75 -19.83
N VAL A 758 18.99 -42.32 -19.52
CA VAL A 758 19.95 -41.73 -18.58
C VAL A 758 21.35 -41.75 -19.17
N VAL A 759 22.14 -40.71 -18.93
CA VAL A 759 23.57 -40.70 -19.28
C VAL A 759 24.38 -40.99 -18.03
N ILE A 760 25.24 -42.01 -18.10
CA ILE A 760 26.07 -42.47 -16.99
C ILE A 760 27.52 -42.12 -17.26
N ALA A 761 28.14 -41.39 -16.32
CA ALA A 761 29.56 -41.02 -16.39
C ALA A 761 30.30 -41.31 -15.09
N ALA A 762 31.62 -41.48 -15.15
CA ALA A 762 32.43 -41.78 -13.97
C ALA A 762 32.57 -40.56 -13.04
N GLY A 763 32.07 -40.66 -11.82
CA GLY A 763 32.21 -39.58 -10.83
C GLY A 763 33.60 -39.47 -10.22
N GLY A 764 34.46 -40.49 -10.34
CA GLY A 764 35.82 -40.50 -9.80
C GLY A 764 36.93 -40.16 -10.81
N ASN A 765 36.61 -40.11 -12.11
CA ASN A 765 37.58 -39.91 -13.19
C ASN A 765 36.96 -39.09 -14.31
N TYR A 766 37.26 -37.79 -14.34
CA TYR A 766 36.63 -36.79 -15.21
C TYR A 766 36.86 -36.90 -16.73
N PRO A 767 38.00 -37.38 -17.28
CA PRO A 767 38.37 -37.09 -18.66
C PRO A 767 37.36 -37.54 -19.72
N ASP A 768 36.82 -38.75 -19.59
CA ASP A 768 35.79 -39.26 -20.51
C ASP A 768 34.44 -38.55 -20.29
N ALA A 769 34.19 -38.09 -19.06
CA ALA A 769 32.94 -37.49 -18.64
C ALA A 769 32.76 -36.05 -19.14
N LEU A 770 33.84 -35.31 -19.40
CA LEU A 770 33.78 -33.90 -19.84
C LEU A 770 33.02 -33.68 -21.16
N SER A 771 32.94 -34.69 -22.02
CA SER A 771 32.18 -34.61 -23.28
C SER A 771 30.73 -35.07 -23.16
N ALA A 772 30.26 -35.49 -21.97
CA ALA A 772 28.98 -36.15 -21.80
C ALA A 772 27.77 -35.18 -21.76
N THR A 773 27.96 -33.93 -21.35
CA THR A 773 26.85 -32.96 -21.19
C THR A 773 26.06 -32.70 -22.48
N PRO A 774 26.70 -32.42 -23.65
CA PRO A 774 25.94 -32.29 -24.90
C PRO A 774 25.15 -33.55 -25.28
N LEU A 775 25.63 -34.74 -24.90
CA LEU A 775 24.95 -36.00 -25.14
C LEU A 775 23.74 -36.18 -24.22
N ALA A 776 23.87 -35.79 -22.94
CA ALA A 776 22.77 -35.77 -21.98
C ALA A 776 21.65 -34.84 -22.46
N TYR A 777 22.00 -33.63 -22.88
CA TYR A 777 21.04 -32.67 -23.45
C TYR A 777 20.38 -33.17 -24.74
N LYS A 778 21.14 -33.76 -25.68
CA LYS A 778 20.58 -34.38 -26.91
C LYS A 778 19.49 -35.42 -26.58
N HIS A 779 19.65 -36.15 -25.50
CA HIS A 779 18.70 -37.15 -25.03
C HIS A 779 17.64 -36.61 -24.05
N GLN A 780 17.69 -35.31 -23.72
CA GLN A 780 16.86 -34.67 -22.70
C GLN A 780 16.86 -35.47 -21.39
N ALA A 781 18.05 -35.94 -21.00
CA ALA A 781 18.26 -36.94 -19.97
C ALA A 781 19.20 -36.43 -18.87
N PRO A 782 19.00 -36.86 -17.61
CA PRO A 782 19.92 -36.52 -16.54
C PRO A 782 21.27 -37.18 -16.74
N LEU A 783 22.32 -36.48 -16.29
CA LEU A 783 23.69 -36.99 -16.23
C LEU A 783 23.98 -37.49 -14.82
N LEU A 784 23.89 -38.81 -14.63
CA LEU A 784 24.10 -39.47 -13.34
C LEU A 784 25.53 -39.99 -13.22
N LEU A 785 26.10 -39.86 -12.02
CA LEU A 785 27.47 -40.28 -11.76
C LEU A 785 27.56 -41.69 -11.19
N THR A 786 28.61 -42.43 -11.54
CA THR A 786 28.86 -43.79 -11.04
C THR A 786 30.27 -43.99 -10.48
N LYS A 787 30.44 -44.99 -9.61
CA LYS A 787 31.79 -45.49 -9.24
C LYS A 787 32.31 -46.34 -10.40
N ALA A 788 33.64 -46.52 -10.47
CA ALA A 788 34.26 -47.27 -11.56
C ALA A 788 33.71 -48.71 -11.73
N ASN A 789 33.30 -49.37 -10.63
CA ASN A 789 32.89 -50.77 -10.64
C ASN A 789 31.45 -51.04 -10.16
N SER A 790 30.67 -50.01 -9.82
CA SER A 790 29.31 -50.18 -9.26
C SER A 790 28.51 -48.88 -9.29
N LEU A 791 27.19 -48.98 -9.53
CA LEU A 791 26.24 -47.92 -9.27
C LEU A 791 26.05 -47.74 -7.76
N PRO A 792 26.18 -46.51 -7.23
CA PRO A 792 25.76 -46.16 -5.88
C PRO A 792 24.27 -46.47 -5.66
N ALA A 793 23.87 -46.79 -4.42
CA ALA A 793 22.48 -47.13 -4.11
C ALA A 793 21.50 -46.01 -4.51
N SER A 794 21.80 -44.77 -4.14
CA SER A 794 21.03 -43.58 -4.53
C SER A 794 20.82 -43.46 -6.04
N VAL A 795 21.84 -43.76 -6.83
CA VAL A 795 21.77 -43.72 -8.30
C VAL A 795 20.92 -44.86 -8.85
N LYS A 796 20.94 -46.04 -8.23
CA LYS A 796 20.05 -47.15 -8.61
C LYS A 796 18.59 -46.79 -8.36
N ASP A 797 18.31 -46.21 -7.19
CA ASP A 797 16.97 -45.77 -6.81
C ASP A 797 16.46 -44.68 -7.75
N GLU A 798 17.33 -43.75 -8.13
CA GLU A 798 17.01 -42.68 -9.08
C GLU A 798 16.69 -43.20 -10.49
N ILE A 799 17.46 -44.17 -11.00
CA ILE A 799 17.19 -44.82 -12.29
C ILE A 799 15.82 -45.51 -12.28
N VAL A 800 15.43 -46.10 -11.15
CA VAL A 800 14.10 -46.70 -10.95
C VAL A 800 13.02 -45.62 -10.89
N ARG A 801 13.22 -44.54 -10.12
CA ARG A 801 12.30 -43.39 -10.02
C ARG A 801 12.01 -42.78 -11.39
N LEU A 802 13.06 -42.55 -12.19
CA LEU A 802 12.95 -42.01 -13.55
C LEU A 802 12.26 -42.96 -14.53
N ASN A 803 12.07 -44.23 -14.17
CA ASN A 803 11.54 -45.28 -15.03
C ASN A 803 12.39 -45.52 -16.30
N ALA A 804 13.71 -45.35 -16.20
CA ALA A 804 14.62 -45.39 -17.34
C ALA A 804 14.60 -46.75 -18.06
N LYS A 805 14.44 -46.72 -19.39
CA LYS A 805 14.42 -47.92 -20.27
C LYS A 805 15.70 -48.08 -21.06
N SER A 806 16.45 -47.00 -21.19
CA SER A 806 17.70 -46.97 -21.92
C SER A 806 18.77 -46.14 -21.19
N ALA A 807 20.04 -46.43 -21.47
CA ALA A 807 21.15 -45.69 -20.88
C ALA A 807 22.32 -45.56 -21.86
N THR A 808 23.03 -44.44 -21.78
CA THR A 808 24.32 -44.27 -22.45
C THR A 808 25.44 -44.16 -21.42
N ILE A 809 26.40 -45.08 -21.47
CA ILE A 809 27.60 -45.04 -20.62
C ILE A 809 28.70 -44.31 -21.39
N VAL A 810 29.14 -43.17 -20.87
CA VAL A 810 30.27 -42.42 -21.42
C VAL A 810 31.54 -42.82 -20.67
N GLY A 811 32.43 -43.51 -21.38
CA GLY A 811 33.70 -44.02 -20.89
C GLY A 811 33.96 -45.47 -21.27
N GLY A 812 35.23 -45.78 -21.48
CA GLY A 812 35.68 -47.14 -21.75
C GLY A 812 35.56 -48.06 -20.53
N ASP A 813 35.75 -49.37 -20.73
CA ASP A 813 35.61 -50.40 -19.69
C ASP A 813 36.55 -50.19 -18.48
N TYR A 814 37.68 -49.49 -18.67
CA TYR A 814 38.61 -49.15 -17.59
C TYR A 814 38.10 -48.04 -16.67
N VAL A 815 37.24 -47.16 -17.18
CA VAL A 815 36.73 -45.99 -16.45
C VAL A 815 35.37 -46.29 -15.84
N VAL A 816 34.52 -47.01 -16.59
CA VAL A 816 33.25 -47.55 -16.11
C VAL A 816 33.20 -49.02 -16.50
N SER A 817 33.39 -49.92 -15.53
CA SER A 817 33.48 -51.35 -15.80
C SER A 817 32.19 -51.93 -16.41
N PRO A 818 32.26 -53.11 -17.03
CA PRO A 818 31.08 -53.87 -17.45
C PRO A 818 30.14 -54.26 -16.30
N ASN A 819 30.54 -54.16 -15.03
CA ASN A 819 29.65 -54.45 -13.91
C ASN A 819 28.57 -53.38 -13.74
N VAL A 820 28.87 -52.10 -14.00
CA VAL A 820 27.86 -51.03 -14.01
C VAL A 820 26.78 -51.32 -15.06
N GLU A 821 27.18 -51.81 -16.24
CA GLU A 821 26.24 -52.21 -17.30
C GLU A 821 25.34 -53.38 -16.87
N LYS A 822 25.89 -54.36 -16.13
CA LYS A 822 25.10 -55.47 -15.57
C LYS A 822 24.10 -54.97 -14.53
N GLU A 823 24.49 -54.04 -13.68
CA GLU A 823 23.60 -53.45 -12.69
C GLU A 823 22.47 -52.65 -13.34
N LEU A 824 22.75 -51.84 -14.37
CA LEU A 824 21.73 -51.16 -15.17
C LEU A 824 20.71 -52.15 -15.76
N LYS A 825 21.19 -53.26 -16.35
CA LYS A 825 20.32 -54.34 -16.88
C LYS A 825 19.44 -54.94 -15.78
N SER A 826 19.97 -55.12 -14.57
CA SER A 826 19.22 -55.66 -13.44
C SER A 826 18.11 -54.73 -12.93
N LEU A 827 18.22 -53.42 -13.18
CA LEU A 827 17.19 -52.42 -12.86
C LEU A 827 16.12 -52.29 -13.96
N GLY A 828 16.19 -53.08 -15.03
CA GLY A 828 15.21 -53.06 -16.12
C GLY A 828 15.55 -52.14 -17.29
N VAL A 829 16.77 -51.58 -17.33
CA VAL A 829 17.28 -50.83 -18.48
C VAL A 829 17.62 -51.81 -19.61
N LYS A 830 16.85 -51.78 -20.70
CA LYS A 830 16.91 -52.77 -21.77
C LYS A 830 17.92 -52.43 -22.86
N SER A 831 18.05 -51.14 -23.18
CA SER A 831 18.92 -50.65 -24.25
C SER A 831 20.09 -49.87 -23.65
N ILE A 832 21.30 -50.44 -23.68
CA ILE A 832 22.49 -49.77 -23.16
C ILE A 832 23.50 -49.57 -24.27
N LYS A 833 23.93 -48.32 -24.46
CA LYS A 833 24.97 -47.94 -25.40
C LYS A 833 26.20 -47.49 -24.64
N ARG A 834 27.37 -47.99 -24.99
CA ARG A 834 28.64 -47.52 -24.42
C ARG A 834 29.40 -46.71 -25.46
N ILE A 835 29.85 -45.53 -25.08
CA ILE A 835 30.69 -44.66 -25.90
C ILE A 835 32.02 -44.46 -25.18
N GLY A 836 33.07 -45.10 -25.68
CA GLY A 836 34.42 -45.02 -25.13
C GLY A 836 35.47 -45.12 -26.22
N GLY A 837 36.68 -44.65 -25.93
CA GLY A 837 37.86 -44.76 -26.79
C GLY A 837 39.04 -45.43 -26.09
N LYS A 838 40.18 -45.55 -26.77
CA LYS A 838 41.44 -46.01 -26.17
C LYS A 838 41.99 -45.01 -25.15
N ASP A 839 41.62 -43.75 -25.31
CA ASP A 839 41.94 -42.65 -24.42
C ASP A 839 40.82 -41.61 -24.42
N ARG A 840 40.93 -40.61 -23.53
CA ARG A 840 39.97 -39.50 -23.38
C ARG A 840 39.71 -38.74 -24.68
N TYR A 841 40.71 -38.66 -25.57
CA TYR A 841 40.61 -37.91 -26.81
C TYR A 841 39.74 -38.66 -27.82
N GLU A 842 39.99 -39.96 -27.98
CA GLU A 842 39.13 -40.83 -28.80
C GLU A 842 37.72 -40.96 -28.22
N THR A 843 37.55 -41.00 -26.89
CA THR A 843 36.23 -40.97 -26.25
C THR A 843 35.46 -39.71 -26.66
N SER A 844 36.05 -38.51 -26.54
CA SER A 844 35.39 -37.25 -26.91
C SER A 844 34.99 -37.19 -28.39
N VAL A 845 35.82 -37.72 -29.28
CA VAL A 845 35.52 -37.83 -30.72
C VAL A 845 34.38 -38.83 -30.97
N ASN A 846 34.33 -39.94 -30.24
CA ASN A 846 33.26 -40.92 -30.37
C ASN A 846 31.93 -40.36 -29.87
N VAL A 847 31.93 -39.55 -28.81
CA VAL A 847 30.74 -38.80 -28.38
C VAL A 847 30.31 -37.80 -29.46
N ALA A 848 31.26 -37.05 -30.05
CA ALA A 848 30.97 -36.11 -31.12
C ALA A 848 30.36 -36.77 -32.38
N LYS A 849 30.87 -37.95 -32.77
CA LYS A 849 30.27 -38.77 -33.84
C LYS A 849 28.85 -39.20 -33.51
N ASP A 850 28.56 -39.46 -32.24
CA ASP A 850 27.24 -39.87 -31.80
C ASP A 850 26.23 -38.72 -31.75
N LEU A 851 26.72 -37.53 -31.38
CA LEU A 851 25.96 -36.29 -31.47
C LEU A 851 25.57 -36.02 -32.93
N GLY A 852 26.49 -36.24 -33.88
CA GLY A 852 26.26 -36.02 -35.30
C GLY A 852 26.21 -34.54 -35.69
N LEU A 853 26.74 -33.68 -34.82
CA LEU A 853 26.76 -32.22 -34.98
C LEU A 853 28.13 -31.80 -35.53
N THR A 854 28.15 -31.12 -36.67
CA THR A 854 29.36 -30.77 -37.42
C THR A 854 29.53 -29.27 -37.68
N GLU A 855 28.50 -28.46 -37.49
CA GLU A 855 28.53 -27.03 -37.79
C GLU A 855 29.53 -26.27 -36.90
N LEU A 856 29.37 -26.44 -35.59
CA LEU A 856 30.19 -25.81 -34.56
C LEU A 856 30.86 -26.88 -33.71
N ALA A 857 32.01 -26.56 -33.11
CA ALA A 857 32.67 -27.45 -32.15
C ALA A 857 33.41 -26.68 -31.06
N VAL A 858 33.53 -27.28 -29.89
CA VAL A 858 34.35 -26.76 -28.79
C VAL A 858 35.61 -27.61 -28.68
N VAL A 859 36.78 -26.98 -28.52
CA VAL A 859 38.07 -27.64 -28.36
C VAL A 859 38.72 -27.18 -27.06
N VAL A 860 38.94 -28.13 -26.15
CA VAL A 860 39.50 -27.88 -24.81
C VAL A 860 40.65 -28.83 -24.49
N ASN A 861 41.47 -28.49 -23.49
CA ASN A 861 42.55 -29.37 -23.05
C ASN A 861 42.01 -30.55 -22.23
N GLY A 862 42.28 -31.78 -22.68
CA GLY A 862 41.80 -32.98 -21.98
C GLY A 862 42.52 -33.31 -20.67
N ASN A 863 43.58 -32.60 -20.28
CA ASN A 863 44.28 -32.79 -19.00
C ASN A 863 43.79 -31.85 -17.90
N SER A 864 42.88 -30.93 -18.19
CA SER A 864 42.18 -30.09 -17.22
C SER A 864 40.67 -30.22 -17.43
N TYR A 865 39.88 -29.86 -16.42
CA TYR A 865 38.41 -29.94 -16.48
C TYR A 865 37.74 -28.57 -16.52
N ALA A 866 38.34 -27.54 -15.92
CA ALA A 866 37.64 -26.27 -15.70
C ALA A 866 37.13 -25.65 -17.02
N ASP A 867 38.00 -25.51 -18.02
CA ASP A 867 37.66 -24.98 -19.35
C ASP A 867 36.52 -25.75 -20.03
N ALA A 868 36.46 -27.08 -19.82
CA ALA A 868 35.41 -27.92 -20.39
C ALA A 868 34.08 -27.75 -19.64
N LEU A 869 34.11 -27.61 -18.32
CA LEU A 869 32.92 -27.39 -17.50
C LEU A 869 32.32 -26.00 -17.73
N SER A 870 33.17 -24.97 -17.87
CA SER A 870 32.74 -23.59 -18.10
C SER A 870 31.92 -23.40 -19.38
N ILE A 871 32.16 -24.21 -20.40
CA ILE A 871 31.45 -24.16 -21.68
C ILE A 871 30.39 -25.26 -21.81
N ALA A 872 30.32 -26.21 -20.88
CA ALA A 872 29.49 -27.41 -21.05
C ALA A 872 27.99 -27.14 -21.24
N PRO A 873 27.33 -26.25 -20.44
CA PRO A 873 25.92 -25.92 -20.64
C PRO A 873 25.67 -25.27 -21.99
N VAL A 874 26.50 -24.26 -22.33
CA VAL A 874 26.40 -23.51 -23.59
C VAL A 874 26.64 -24.41 -24.80
N ALA A 875 27.65 -25.27 -24.73
CA ALA A 875 27.95 -26.25 -25.77
C ALA A 875 26.79 -27.23 -25.96
N ALA A 876 26.15 -27.67 -24.89
CA ALA A 876 24.99 -28.53 -24.97
C ALA A 876 23.79 -27.80 -25.61
N TRP A 877 23.45 -26.61 -25.11
CA TRP A 877 22.34 -25.79 -25.59
C TRP A 877 22.43 -25.45 -27.08
N ILE A 878 23.59 -24.97 -27.53
CA ILE A 878 23.84 -24.57 -28.93
C ILE A 878 24.02 -25.79 -29.84
N GLY A 879 24.34 -26.97 -29.30
CA GLY A 879 24.61 -28.17 -30.08
C GLY A 879 26.04 -28.27 -30.60
N MET A 880 27.02 -28.04 -29.73
CA MET A 880 28.45 -28.17 -30.00
C MET A 880 29.03 -29.42 -29.32
N PRO A 881 29.70 -30.32 -30.05
CA PRO A 881 30.50 -31.36 -29.42
C PRO A 881 31.71 -30.76 -28.69
N ILE A 882 31.99 -31.27 -27.50
CA ILE A 882 33.20 -30.95 -26.74
C ILE A 882 34.31 -31.94 -27.10
N LEU A 883 35.34 -31.45 -27.78
CA LEU A 883 36.47 -32.22 -28.27
C LEU A 883 37.71 -31.98 -27.39
N LEU A 884 38.35 -33.05 -26.95
CA LEU A 884 39.53 -32.97 -26.10
C LEU A 884 40.82 -33.02 -26.92
N THR A 885 41.79 -32.17 -26.57
CA THR A 885 43.14 -32.16 -27.16
C THR A 885 44.25 -32.09 -26.10
N LYS A 886 45.51 -32.28 -26.50
CA LYS A 886 46.68 -31.95 -25.65
C LYS A 886 47.12 -30.51 -25.93
N SER A 887 47.92 -29.90 -25.04
CA SER A 887 48.36 -28.51 -25.21
C SER A 887 49.10 -28.23 -26.53
N ASN A 888 50.01 -29.12 -26.93
CA ASN A 888 50.93 -28.91 -28.04
C ASN A 888 50.92 -30.01 -29.11
N THR A 889 50.05 -31.01 -28.98
CA THR A 889 49.94 -32.12 -29.94
C THR A 889 48.49 -32.52 -30.14
N ILE A 890 48.04 -32.52 -31.39
CA ILE A 890 46.69 -32.97 -31.74
C ILE A 890 46.63 -34.51 -31.73
N PRO A 891 45.70 -35.14 -30.96
CA PRO A 891 45.52 -36.58 -30.96
C PRO A 891 45.09 -37.10 -32.34
N PRO A 892 45.49 -38.32 -32.75
CA PRO A 892 45.14 -38.87 -34.06
C PRO A 892 43.63 -38.89 -34.35
N ALA A 893 42.81 -39.29 -33.37
CA ALA A 893 41.35 -39.32 -33.51
C ALA A 893 40.77 -37.93 -33.81
N LEU A 894 41.26 -36.90 -33.12
CA LEU A 894 40.82 -35.52 -33.32
C LEU A 894 41.35 -34.93 -34.65
N GLN A 895 42.56 -35.31 -35.05
CA GLN A 895 43.15 -34.87 -36.32
C GLN A 895 42.33 -35.31 -37.53
N GLU A 896 41.66 -36.45 -37.45
CA GLU A 896 40.75 -36.93 -38.49
C GLU A 896 39.38 -36.28 -38.37
N TYR A 897 38.80 -36.26 -37.16
CA TYR A 897 37.46 -35.72 -36.92
C TYR A 897 37.35 -34.23 -37.23
N LYS A 898 38.38 -33.42 -36.98
CA LYS A 898 38.32 -31.97 -37.24
C LYS A 898 37.97 -31.60 -38.69
N LYS A 899 38.20 -32.51 -39.64
CA LYS A 899 37.86 -32.30 -41.07
C LYS A 899 36.36 -32.31 -41.32
N THR A 900 35.57 -32.82 -40.38
CA THR A 900 34.12 -32.81 -40.45
C THR A 900 33.52 -31.56 -39.83
N ILE A 901 34.32 -30.67 -39.23
CA ILE A 901 33.82 -29.40 -38.68
C ILE A 901 33.65 -28.43 -39.84
N GLU A 902 32.44 -27.92 -40.05
CA GLU A 902 32.07 -27.18 -41.26
C GLU A 902 32.34 -25.69 -41.13
N ASN A 903 31.96 -25.07 -40.00
CA ASN A 903 31.94 -23.62 -39.88
C ASN A 903 32.97 -23.08 -38.88
N GLN A 904 32.82 -23.35 -37.58
CA GLN A 904 33.63 -22.68 -36.55
C GLN A 904 34.00 -23.61 -35.38
N ALA A 905 35.21 -23.41 -34.85
CA ALA A 905 35.65 -24.04 -33.61
C ALA A 905 35.94 -23.00 -32.52
N PHE A 906 35.34 -23.18 -31.34
CA PHE A 906 35.66 -22.40 -30.15
C PHE A 906 36.79 -23.08 -29.39
N ILE A 907 37.90 -22.36 -29.21
CA ILE A 907 39.07 -22.82 -28.47
C ILE A 907 38.98 -22.24 -27.06
N ILE A 908 38.72 -23.08 -26.07
CA ILE A 908 38.55 -22.62 -24.69
C ILE A 908 39.84 -22.80 -23.90
N GLY A 909 40.20 -21.75 -23.14
CA GLY A 909 41.42 -21.69 -22.34
C GLY A 909 42.59 -21.02 -23.06
N GLY A 910 43.59 -20.59 -22.29
CA GLY A 910 44.74 -19.85 -22.79
C GLY A 910 45.70 -20.67 -23.68
N GLU A 911 46.77 -20.05 -24.18
CA GLU A 911 47.73 -20.72 -25.08
C GLU A 911 48.48 -21.91 -24.43
N SER A 912 48.67 -21.89 -23.11
CA SER A 912 49.25 -23.01 -22.36
C SER A 912 48.33 -24.24 -22.32
N MET A 913 47.02 -24.01 -22.43
CA MET A 913 45.98 -25.04 -22.43
C MET A 913 45.78 -25.58 -23.84
N VAL A 914 45.60 -24.72 -24.84
CA VAL A 914 45.56 -25.12 -26.25
C VAL A 914 46.43 -24.15 -27.04
N SER A 915 47.60 -24.61 -27.50
CA SER A 915 48.54 -23.74 -28.21
C SER A 915 47.94 -23.18 -29.49
N SER A 916 48.37 -21.96 -29.85
CA SER A 916 48.00 -21.33 -31.12
C SER A 916 48.38 -22.17 -32.35
N LYS A 917 49.38 -23.05 -32.23
CA LYS A 917 49.71 -24.04 -33.26
C LYS A 917 48.56 -25.03 -33.49
N ILE A 918 47.90 -25.51 -32.45
CA ILE A 918 46.76 -26.43 -32.57
C ILE A 918 45.50 -25.68 -33.00
N ALA A 919 45.22 -24.55 -32.35
CA ALA A 919 44.03 -23.73 -32.59
C ALA A 919 43.88 -23.36 -34.07
N LYS A 920 44.97 -22.90 -34.70
CA LYS A 920 45.01 -22.55 -36.14
C LYS A 920 44.76 -23.71 -37.10
N THR A 921 44.66 -24.95 -36.60
CA THR A 921 44.35 -26.10 -37.45
C THR A 921 42.84 -26.40 -37.56
N PHE A 922 42.01 -25.62 -36.86
CA PHE A 922 40.55 -25.70 -36.91
C PHE A 922 39.96 -24.57 -37.77
N PRO A 923 38.79 -24.78 -38.39
CA PRO A 923 38.11 -23.76 -39.20
C PRO A 923 37.60 -22.60 -38.33
N ASN A 924 37.70 -21.38 -38.86
CA ASN A 924 37.22 -20.10 -38.26
C ASN A 924 37.40 -19.99 -36.74
N GLN A 925 38.55 -20.45 -36.23
CA GLN A 925 38.73 -20.62 -34.79
C GLN A 925 38.55 -19.30 -34.02
N LYS A 926 37.80 -19.33 -32.91
CA LYS A 926 37.65 -18.23 -31.95
C LYS A 926 38.12 -18.71 -30.59
N ARG A 927 39.06 -18.00 -29.97
CA ARG A 927 39.52 -18.32 -28.61
C ARG A 927 38.72 -17.51 -27.59
N LEU A 928 38.29 -18.17 -26.52
CA LEU A 928 37.74 -17.55 -25.31
C LEU A 928 38.61 -18.02 -24.11
N SER A 929 39.20 -17.07 -23.39
CA SER A 929 40.17 -17.38 -22.33
C SER A 929 40.45 -16.18 -21.43
N GLY A 930 40.60 -16.43 -20.13
CA GLY A 930 41.15 -15.48 -19.15
C GLY A 930 42.47 -15.95 -18.52
N ALA A 931 43.01 -15.17 -17.58
CA ALA A 931 44.23 -15.53 -16.85
C ALA A 931 43.99 -16.65 -15.83
N SER A 932 42.74 -16.83 -15.39
CA SER A 932 42.30 -17.92 -14.53
C SER A 932 41.11 -18.68 -15.12
N ARG A 933 40.76 -19.82 -14.50
CA ARG A 933 39.56 -20.59 -14.86
C ARG A 933 38.26 -19.82 -14.65
N TYR A 934 38.27 -18.89 -13.71
CA TYR A 934 37.14 -18.07 -13.33
C TYR A 934 36.92 -16.97 -14.38
N GLU A 935 38.00 -16.27 -14.76
CA GLU A 935 37.96 -15.31 -15.86
C GLU A 935 37.64 -15.95 -17.21
N THR A 936 38.14 -17.17 -17.47
CA THR A 936 37.75 -17.92 -18.69
C THR A 936 36.25 -18.22 -18.69
N ASN A 937 35.66 -18.51 -17.53
CA ASN A 937 34.23 -18.78 -17.41
C ASN A 937 33.39 -17.52 -17.59
N SER A 938 33.77 -16.40 -16.97
CA SER A 938 33.17 -15.08 -17.22
C SER A 938 33.19 -14.71 -18.70
N GLU A 939 34.35 -14.78 -19.36
CA GLU A 939 34.49 -14.47 -20.79
C GLU A 939 33.58 -15.33 -21.69
N ILE A 940 33.33 -16.58 -21.31
CA ILE A 940 32.39 -17.45 -22.04
C ILE A 940 30.96 -16.95 -21.87
N ILE A 941 30.55 -16.68 -20.63
CA ILE A 941 29.20 -16.22 -20.31
C ILE A 941 28.94 -14.91 -21.04
N ASP A 942 29.82 -13.93 -20.87
CA ASP A 942 29.69 -12.61 -21.51
C ASP A 942 29.64 -12.74 -23.04
N TYR A 943 30.51 -13.56 -23.63
CA TYR A 943 30.54 -13.72 -25.09
C TYR A 943 29.24 -14.32 -25.64
N PHE A 944 28.71 -15.37 -25.02
CA PHE A 944 27.51 -16.03 -25.52
C PHE A 944 26.20 -15.36 -25.09
N HIS A 945 26.20 -14.64 -23.96
CA HIS A 945 25.12 -13.74 -23.57
C HIS A 945 24.95 -12.60 -24.59
N ASN A 946 26.05 -11.94 -24.99
CA ASN A 946 26.05 -10.91 -26.05
C ASN A 946 25.59 -11.43 -27.43
N LEU A 947 25.49 -12.75 -27.61
CA LEU A 947 24.94 -13.40 -28.80
C LEU A 947 23.52 -13.94 -28.58
N ASN A 948 22.85 -13.57 -27.48
CA ASN A 948 21.55 -14.08 -27.04
C ASN A 948 21.51 -15.62 -27.00
N SER A 949 22.64 -16.24 -26.66
CA SER A 949 22.83 -17.70 -26.68
C SER A 949 23.02 -18.29 -25.27
N VAL A 950 22.83 -17.46 -24.24
CA VAL A 950 22.78 -17.84 -22.82
C VAL A 950 21.58 -17.12 -22.21
N ASN A 951 20.78 -17.83 -21.44
CA ASN A 951 19.66 -17.28 -20.67
C ASN A 951 20.09 -17.07 -19.21
N MET A 952 20.09 -15.82 -18.75
CA MET A 952 20.49 -15.47 -17.38
C MET A 952 19.38 -15.63 -16.33
N SER A 953 18.13 -15.93 -16.74
CA SER A 953 16.98 -16.10 -15.83
C SER A 953 17.22 -17.11 -14.69
N THR A 954 18.14 -18.05 -14.89
CA THR A 954 18.59 -18.95 -13.85
C THR A 954 20.09 -19.15 -13.94
N VAL A 955 20.80 -19.04 -12.82
CA VAL A 955 22.27 -19.15 -12.78
C VAL A 955 22.70 -20.30 -11.89
N PHE A 956 23.60 -21.17 -12.38
CA PHE A 956 24.10 -22.31 -11.62
C PHE A 956 25.50 -22.03 -11.07
N PHE A 957 25.67 -22.05 -9.75
CA PHE A 957 26.98 -21.98 -9.10
C PHE A 957 27.57 -23.37 -8.85
N ALA A 958 28.85 -23.53 -9.13
CA ALA A 958 29.61 -24.70 -8.71
C ALA A 958 31.05 -24.34 -8.36
N THR A 959 31.71 -25.20 -7.58
CA THR A 959 33.13 -24.99 -7.27
C THR A 959 33.99 -25.15 -8.51
N GLY A 960 34.88 -24.19 -8.77
CA GLY A 960 35.92 -24.32 -9.78
C GLY A 960 37.08 -25.22 -9.33
N GLN A 961 37.14 -25.66 -8.07
CA GLN A 961 38.27 -26.45 -7.53
C GLN A 961 38.10 -27.96 -7.75
N ASN A 962 36.90 -28.43 -8.06
CA ASN A 962 36.60 -29.83 -8.34
C ASN A 962 35.72 -29.94 -9.60
N PHE A 963 35.32 -31.16 -10.00
CA PHE A 963 34.58 -31.39 -11.25
C PHE A 963 33.19 -32.06 -11.14
N PRO A 964 32.90 -32.98 -10.20
CA PRO A 964 31.71 -33.83 -10.30
C PRO A 964 30.39 -33.06 -10.25
N ASP A 965 30.29 -32.11 -9.32
CA ASP A 965 29.06 -31.37 -9.05
C ASP A 965 28.71 -30.45 -10.24
N ALA A 966 29.69 -29.69 -10.72
CA ALA A 966 29.58 -28.88 -11.93
C ALA A 966 29.21 -29.71 -13.17
N LEU A 967 29.78 -30.92 -13.31
CA LEU A 967 29.50 -31.79 -14.44
C LEU A 967 28.02 -32.24 -14.46
N SER A 968 27.48 -32.69 -13.33
CA SER A 968 26.06 -33.05 -13.23
C SER A 968 25.16 -31.83 -13.40
N GLY A 969 25.48 -30.70 -12.75
CA GLY A 969 24.72 -29.46 -12.85
C GLY A 969 24.65 -28.92 -14.27
N SER A 970 25.71 -29.11 -15.07
CA SER A 970 25.76 -28.62 -16.46
C SER A 970 24.68 -29.24 -17.36
N ALA A 971 24.22 -30.46 -17.07
CA ALA A 971 23.15 -31.09 -17.85
C ALA A 971 21.78 -30.44 -17.56
N LEU A 972 21.54 -30.03 -16.32
CA LEU A 972 20.34 -29.30 -15.93
C LEU A 972 20.38 -27.87 -16.47
N ALA A 973 21.48 -27.15 -16.26
CA ALA A 973 21.68 -25.80 -16.78
C ALA A 973 21.46 -25.72 -18.31
N ALA A 974 21.92 -26.73 -19.06
CA ALA A 974 21.73 -26.79 -20.50
C ALA A 974 20.26 -26.85 -20.96
N MET A 975 19.32 -27.32 -20.12
CA MET A 975 17.92 -27.55 -20.52
C MET A 975 17.23 -26.27 -21.01
N ASN A 976 17.57 -25.12 -20.41
CA ASN A 976 17.01 -23.82 -20.76
C ASN A 976 18.10 -22.83 -21.21
N GLY A 977 19.28 -23.32 -21.60
CA GLY A 977 20.39 -22.48 -22.03
C GLY A 977 21.01 -21.62 -20.92
N ASN A 978 20.87 -22.04 -19.66
CA ASN A 978 21.39 -21.31 -18.51
C ASN A 978 22.91 -21.48 -18.32
N PRO A 979 23.60 -20.47 -17.77
CA PRO A 979 25.03 -20.56 -17.50
C PRO A 979 25.33 -21.42 -16.27
N LEU A 980 26.57 -21.93 -16.23
CA LEU A 980 27.17 -22.45 -15.01
C LEU A 980 28.40 -21.60 -14.67
N ILE A 981 28.33 -20.91 -13.53
CA ILE A 981 29.37 -20.07 -12.96
C ILE A 981 30.24 -20.91 -12.03
N LEU A 982 31.52 -20.99 -12.36
CA LEU A 982 32.55 -21.56 -11.49
C LEU A 982 33.02 -20.47 -10.53
N THR A 983 33.04 -20.77 -9.24
CA THR A 983 33.57 -19.88 -8.21
C THR A 983 34.64 -20.54 -7.34
N ASN A 984 35.46 -19.74 -6.68
CA ASN A 984 36.46 -20.23 -5.74
C ASN A 984 35.82 -20.37 -4.35
N PRO A 985 35.73 -21.59 -3.77
CA PRO A 985 34.98 -21.87 -2.55
C PRO A 985 35.55 -21.25 -1.25
N THR A 986 36.61 -20.44 -1.36
CA THR A 986 37.27 -19.80 -0.21
C THR A 986 37.54 -18.32 -0.41
N ASN A 987 37.57 -17.86 -1.67
CA ASN A 987 37.89 -16.49 -2.00
C ASN A 987 37.41 -16.24 -3.44
N PRO A 988 36.12 -15.90 -3.63
CA PRO A 988 35.58 -15.53 -4.93
C PRO A 988 36.48 -14.55 -5.66
N ARG A 989 36.66 -14.75 -6.97
CA ARG A 989 37.47 -13.81 -7.76
C ARG A 989 36.62 -12.61 -8.09
N GLN A 990 37.23 -11.42 -8.09
CA GLN A 990 36.55 -10.18 -8.48
C GLN A 990 35.82 -10.33 -9.82
N THR A 991 36.43 -10.96 -10.82
CA THR A 991 35.76 -11.18 -12.12
C THR A 991 34.51 -12.06 -12.03
N THR A 992 34.45 -12.97 -11.07
CA THR A 992 33.23 -13.77 -10.83
C THR A 992 32.16 -12.92 -10.16
N ILE A 993 32.54 -12.08 -9.19
CA ILE A 993 31.64 -11.10 -8.55
C ILE A 993 31.09 -10.14 -9.61
N ASP A 994 31.96 -9.59 -10.46
CA ASP A 994 31.60 -8.67 -11.54
C ASP A 994 30.62 -9.31 -12.53
N THR A 995 30.83 -10.58 -12.91
CA THR A 995 29.89 -11.32 -13.77
C THR A 995 28.54 -11.54 -13.08
N VAL A 996 28.53 -11.94 -11.81
CA VAL A 996 27.28 -12.14 -11.06
C VAL A 996 26.51 -10.83 -10.93
N SER A 997 27.19 -9.79 -10.47
CA SER A 997 26.62 -8.45 -10.31
C SER A 997 26.12 -7.87 -11.64
N GLY A 998 26.90 -8.05 -12.72
CA GLY A 998 26.56 -7.55 -14.05
C GLY A 998 25.28 -8.14 -14.64
N TYR A 999 24.88 -9.34 -14.20
CA TYR A 999 23.69 -10.04 -14.69
C TYR A 999 22.64 -10.33 -13.61
N ALA A 1000 22.82 -9.79 -12.40
CA ALA A 1000 21.88 -9.99 -11.30
C ALA A 1000 20.46 -9.52 -11.65
N HIS A 1001 20.35 -8.43 -12.40
CA HIS A 1001 19.08 -7.87 -12.87
C HIS A 1001 18.32 -8.76 -13.87
N GLU A 1002 18.99 -9.73 -14.50
CA GLU A 1002 18.39 -10.70 -15.43
C GLU A 1002 18.13 -12.07 -14.78
N THR A 1003 18.44 -12.24 -13.49
CA THR A 1003 18.41 -13.56 -12.82
C THR A 1003 17.25 -13.66 -11.84
N ASP A 1004 16.36 -14.63 -12.06
CA ASP A 1004 15.22 -14.91 -11.18
C ASP A 1004 15.55 -15.97 -10.11
N LYS A 1005 16.55 -16.83 -10.39
CA LYS A 1005 16.90 -17.96 -9.52
C LYS A 1005 18.37 -18.38 -9.62
N TYR A 1006 18.96 -18.71 -8.49
CA TYR A 1006 20.31 -19.26 -8.37
C TYR A 1006 20.27 -20.69 -7.85
N TYR A 1007 20.90 -21.62 -8.57
CA TYR A 1007 21.14 -22.97 -8.09
C TYR A 1007 22.56 -23.14 -7.58
N ILE A 1008 22.73 -23.57 -6.34
CA ILE A 1008 24.05 -23.88 -5.77
C ILE A 1008 24.28 -25.39 -5.84
N ILE A 1009 25.19 -25.81 -6.72
CA ILE A 1009 25.47 -27.23 -6.96
C ILE A 1009 26.67 -27.70 -6.13
N GLY A 1010 26.38 -28.52 -5.13
CA GLY A 1010 27.36 -29.06 -4.20
C GLY A 1010 27.08 -28.69 -2.75
N GLY A 1011 27.57 -29.53 -1.83
CA GLY A 1011 27.34 -29.34 -0.40
C GLY A 1011 28.19 -28.24 0.22
N GLU A 1012 27.79 -27.83 1.42
CA GLU A 1012 28.40 -26.73 2.19
C GLU A 1012 29.93 -26.83 2.31
N SER A 1013 30.45 -28.05 2.53
CA SER A 1013 31.91 -28.26 2.64
C SER A 1013 32.71 -28.03 1.35
N ILE A 1014 32.05 -27.98 0.19
CA ILE A 1014 32.67 -27.86 -1.13
C ILE A 1014 32.45 -26.47 -1.71
N LEU A 1015 31.29 -25.87 -1.45
CA LEU A 1015 30.95 -24.50 -1.83
C LEU A 1015 30.09 -23.88 -0.72
N PRO A 1016 30.73 -23.23 0.28
CA PRO A 1016 30.04 -22.66 1.44
C PRO A 1016 29.06 -21.56 1.05
N THR A 1017 27.95 -21.43 1.79
CA THR A 1017 26.97 -20.34 1.61
C THR A 1017 27.64 -18.98 1.76
N SER A 1018 28.58 -18.83 2.71
CA SER A 1018 29.35 -17.58 2.89
C SER A 1018 30.18 -17.19 1.66
N THR A 1019 30.51 -18.15 0.79
CA THR A 1019 31.17 -17.84 -0.49
C THR A 1019 30.18 -17.38 -1.53
N ILE A 1020 28.95 -17.90 -1.49
CA ILE A 1020 27.87 -17.48 -2.38
C ILE A 1020 27.44 -16.06 -2.03
N GLU A 1021 27.20 -15.76 -0.76
CA GLU A 1021 26.89 -14.40 -0.28
C GLU A 1021 27.94 -13.38 -0.73
N ALA A 1022 29.23 -13.72 -0.60
CA ALA A 1022 30.34 -12.87 -1.06
C ALA A 1022 30.44 -12.67 -2.58
N LEU A 1023 29.55 -13.27 -3.39
CA LEU A 1023 29.40 -12.95 -4.81
C LEU A 1023 28.45 -11.77 -5.06
N PHE A 1024 27.69 -11.35 -4.04
CA PHE A 1024 26.67 -10.30 -4.10
C PHE A 1024 27.00 -9.08 -3.24
N GLU A 1025 28.09 -9.13 -2.45
CA GLU A 1025 28.71 -7.98 -1.78
C GLU A 1025 29.47 -7.10 -2.78
#